data_AF-A0A933QZ39-F1
#
_entry.id   AF-A0A933QZ39-F1
#
_cell.length_a   1.000
_cell.length_b   1.000
_cell.length_c   1.000
_cell.angle_alpha   90.00
_cell.angle_beta   90.00
_cell.angle_gamma   90.00
#
_symmetry.space_group_name_H-M   'P 1'
#
loop_
_entity.id
_entity.type
_entity.pdbx_description
1 polymer ?
#
loop_
_entity_poly.entity_id
_entity_poly.type
_entity_poly.pdbx_seq_one_letter_code
_entity_poly.pdbx_strand_id
1 'polypeptide(L)'
;MKIHQLGIDEALASLHSGPQGLTAPEAARRLLEFGPNRVERVRGVSLPMRFLKGFTHFFALILWIAAVLAFVAAYYDTGTGMLTLGFAIIAVILVNGLFSFWQEYRAERTLAALQRMLPNRVKVQRDNTVIQLTAQELVPGDVILLEAGDDVPADCRLIEAYGVRVNNATVTGESAPLARDTEPSDAEDMNNGGNILLAGTSMVTGEARALVFATGMRTVFGGIAHLCQIPNVPLSPLQREIVHLSRIVAFLATGLGGVFFFIGQWLGVSFWQNFIFAIGIIVANVPEGLLPTVTLSLAMASQRMARRNALIRHLPAVETLGCASVICTDKTGTLTTNHMTAHTLYAAGAYHAADDPTALRTLCAAQPQLFAAALLCNDVKQGSVNGHTTSLGDPMEVALVEMARAADCHATGERRDEIPFDSTRRRLTTVHATAQGTLLYCKGALETLLPLCGFVQDDGPPQPLTEARRAAFLQAQERLAQQGLRVLAFAWRALPDDGASDQWEHDLILTGLVGLEDPPRPEVPDAIAKCHQAGIKVIMVTGDLPHTAEAVARQIGLLRTERPRIVTGAQLQRLSVVQLQLALDAPEILFARVAADQKLRIVQALQAKQQIVALTGDGVNDAPALRAADIGIAMGITGTDVAREAADMILLDDNFASIVAAVEEGRNVFQNLRKFLTYILTSNIPEVVPYLAFVLLRIPLPLTVL
;
A
#
# COMPACT_ATOMS: atom_id res chain seq x y z
N MET A 1 -13.41 2.93 -34.19
CA MET A 1 -13.12 1.59 -34.77
C MET A 1 -13.68 0.55 -33.82
N LYS A 2 -14.42 -0.46 -34.29
CA LYS A 2 -15.01 -1.49 -33.43
C LYS A 2 -14.03 -2.66 -33.26
N ILE A 3 -12.96 -2.44 -32.50
CA ILE A 3 -11.86 -3.42 -32.33
C ILE A 3 -12.33 -4.73 -31.68
N HIS A 4 -13.42 -4.69 -30.91
CA HIS A 4 -14.05 -5.85 -30.29
C HIS A 4 -14.71 -6.81 -31.30
N GLN A 5 -15.02 -6.35 -32.51
CA GLN A 5 -15.62 -7.18 -33.56
C GLN A 5 -14.57 -7.85 -34.47
N LEU A 6 -13.30 -7.48 -34.34
CA LEU A 6 -12.23 -8.01 -35.16
C LEU A 6 -11.68 -9.32 -34.59
N GLY A 7 -11.24 -10.20 -35.49
CA GLY A 7 -10.39 -11.33 -35.15
C GLY A 7 -9.02 -10.87 -34.60
N ILE A 8 -8.29 -11.78 -33.97
CA ILE A 8 -7.01 -11.46 -33.31
C ILE A 8 -5.99 -10.88 -34.31
N ASP A 9 -5.82 -11.53 -35.47
CA ASP A 9 -4.87 -11.11 -36.49
C ASP A 9 -5.24 -9.76 -37.11
N GLU A 10 -6.54 -9.51 -37.31
CA GLU A 10 -7.07 -8.24 -37.82
C GLU A 10 -6.90 -7.10 -36.81
N ALA A 11 -7.10 -7.38 -35.52
CA ALA A 11 -6.88 -6.41 -34.45
C ALA A 11 -5.40 -6.02 -34.37
N LEU A 12 -4.48 -6.98 -34.43
CA LEU A 12 -3.03 -6.72 -34.48
C LEU A 12 -2.64 -5.91 -35.73
N ALA A 13 -3.15 -6.30 -36.89
CA ALA A 13 -2.89 -5.60 -38.16
C ALA A 13 -3.41 -4.15 -38.12
N SER A 14 -4.57 -3.91 -37.53
CA SER A 14 -5.17 -2.57 -37.46
C SER A 14 -4.31 -1.55 -36.69
N LEU A 15 -3.59 -2.00 -35.67
CA LEU A 15 -2.67 -1.18 -34.88
C LEU A 15 -1.21 -1.32 -35.34
N HIS A 16 -0.98 -1.98 -36.48
CA HIS A 16 0.36 -2.23 -37.04
C HIS A 16 1.29 -2.86 -35.98
N SER A 17 0.76 -3.83 -35.24
CA SER A 17 1.48 -4.57 -34.20
C SER A 17 1.52 -6.06 -34.55
N GLY A 18 2.38 -6.82 -33.86
CA GLY A 18 2.53 -8.26 -34.05
C GLY A 18 2.41 -9.02 -32.74
N PRO A 19 2.28 -10.35 -32.77
CA PRO A 19 2.20 -11.19 -31.57
C PRO A 19 3.50 -11.17 -30.73
N GLN A 20 4.60 -10.63 -31.27
CA GLN A 20 5.87 -10.43 -30.57
C GLN A 20 5.98 -9.04 -29.93
N GLY A 21 4.94 -8.21 -30.04
CA GLY A 21 4.91 -6.84 -29.55
C GLY A 21 5.50 -5.81 -30.53
N LEU A 22 5.53 -4.55 -30.10
CA LEU A 22 6.14 -3.44 -30.85
C LEU A 22 7.68 -3.48 -30.71
N THR A 23 8.37 -2.86 -31.67
CA THR A 23 9.80 -2.60 -31.56
C THR A 23 10.05 -1.37 -30.68
N ALA A 24 11.17 -1.35 -29.95
CA ALA A 24 11.51 -0.21 -29.09
C ALA A 24 11.50 1.18 -29.80
N PRO A 25 11.99 1.32 -31.05
CA PRO A 25 11.93 2.59 -31.78
C PRO A 25 10.50 3.03 -32.13
N GLU A 26 9.64 2.08 -32.51
CA GLU A 26 8.25 2.36 -32.86
C GLU A 26 7.45 2.77 -31.63
N ALA A 27 7.67 2.10 -30.50
CA ALA A 27 7.05 2.48 -29.23
C ALA A 27 7.45 3.91 -28.80
N ALA A 28 8.73 4.29 -28.96
CA ALA A 28 9.20 5.64 -28.67
C ALA A 28 8.56 6.69 -29.59
N ARG A 29 8.39 6.38 -30.88
CA ARG A 29 7.69 7.24 -31.85
C ARG A 29 6.23 7.47 -31.44
N ARG A 30 5.50 6.41 -31.11
CA ARG A 30 4.09 6.49 -30.68
C ARG A 30 3.95 7.22 -29.35
N LEU A 31 4.93 7.12 -28.45
CA LEU A 31 4.89 7.85 -27.19
C LEU A 31 4.94 9.37 -27.41
N LEU A 32 5.69 9.83 -28.41
CA LEU A 32 5.72 11.25 -28.81
C LEU A 32 4.41 11.69 -29.48
N GLU A 33 3.75 10.80 -30.23
CA GLU A 33 2.52 11.10 -30.97
C GLU A 33 1.26 11.07 -30.08
N PHE A 34 1.10 10.01 -29.29
CA PHE A 34 -0.07 9.77 -28.45
C PHE A 34 0.05 10.41 -27.06
N GLY A 35 1.27 10.74 -26.65
CA GLY A 35 1.57 11.22 -25.30
C GLY A 35 1.60 10.08 -24.27
N PRO A 36 1.98 10.39 -23.02
CA PRO A 36 2.06 9.40 -21.95
C PRO A 36 0.68 8.89 -21.54
N ASN A 37 0.59 7.61 -21.21
CA ASN A 37 -0.63 6.99 -20.67
C ASN A 37 -0.89 7.49 -19.24
N ARG A 38 -1.56 8.63 -19.12
CA ARG A 38 -2.01 9.21 -17.85
C ARG A 38 -3.32 9.95 -18.03
N VAL A 39 -4.16 9.92 -16.99
CA VAL A 39 -5.33 10.79 -16.91
C VAL A 39 -4.84 12.21 -16.64
N GLU A 40 -5.13 13.14 -17.55
CA GLU A 40 -4.81 14.55 -17.35
C GLU A 40 -5.66 15.11 -16.20
N ARG A 41 -4.98 15.67 -15.20
CA ARG A 41 -5.65 16.49 -14.18
C ARG A 41 -6.19 17.74 -14.85
N VAL A 42 -7.45 18.08 -14.58
CA VAL A 42 -8.07 19.36 -14.90
C VAL A 42 -7.08 20.44 -14.51
N ARG A 43 -6.78 21.32 -15.48
CA ARG A 43 -5.80 22.39 -15.31
C ARG A 43 -6.11 23.12 -14.02
N GLY A 44 -5.21 22.99 -13.04
CA GLY A 44 -5.23 23.84 -11.86
C GLY A 44 -5.23 25.30 -12.28
N VAL A 45 -5.71 26.17 -11.38
CA VAL A 45 -5.69 27.63 -11.57
C VAL A 45 -4.30 28.04 -12.11
N SER A 46 -4.24 28.80 -13.20
CA SER A 46 -2.97 29.16 -13.83
C SER A 46 -2.06 29.90 -12.84
N LEU A 47 -0.73 29.75 -12.98
CA LEU A 47 0.25 30.42 -12.10
C LEU A 47 -0.03 31.93 -11.90
N PRO A 48 -0.37 32.71 -12.96
CA PRO A 48 -0.72 34.12 -12.79
C PRO A 48 -2.01 34.33 -12.00
N MET A 49 -3.02 33.49 -12.23
CA MET A 49 -4.30 33.59 -11.53
C MET A 49 -4.18 33.17 -10.06
N ARG A 50 -3.29 32.21 -9.74
CA ARG A 50 -2.93 31.86 -8.36
C ARG A 50 -2.20 32.99 -7.64
N PHE A 51 -1.25 33.62 -8.33
CA PHE A 51 -0.61 34.82 -7.82
C PHE A 51 -1.64 35.90 -7.50
N LEU A 52 -2.58 36.17 -8.41
CA LEU A 52 -3.65 37.13 -8.19
C LEU A 52 -4.57 36.76 -7.02
N LYS A 53 -4.88 35.46 -6.86
CA LYS A 53 -5.70 34.94 -5.76
C LYS A 53 -5.07 35.22 -4.38
N GLY A 54 -3.75 35.21 -4.29
CA GLY A 54 -3.03 35.58 -3.06
C GLY A 54 -3.37 36.99 -2.56
N PHE A 55 -3.86 37.89 -3.43
CA PHE A 55 -4.24 39.26 -3.09
C PHE A 55 -5.74 39.46 -2.84
N THR A 56 -6.57 38.42 -2.98
CA THR A 56 -8.04 38.52 -2.89
C THR A 56 -8.66 37.77 -1.71
N HIS A 57 -7.84 37.26 -0.80
CA HIS A 57 -8.34 36.70 0.46
C HIS A 57 -9.00 37.77 1.34
N PHE A 58 -9.91 37.36 2.24
CA PHE A 58 -10.74 38.25 3.05
C PHE A 58 -9.97 39.40 3.72
N PHE A 59 -8.81 39.12 4.32
CA PHE A 59 -7.97 40.13 4.98
C PHE A 59 -7.24 41.04 4.00
N ALA A 60 -6.77 40.49 2.87
CA ALA A 60 -6.21 41.30 1.80
C ALA A 60 -7.27 42.28 1.24
N LEU A 61 -8.54 41.86 1.10
CA LEU A 61 -9.65 42.74 0.73
C LEU A 61 -9.90 43.84 1.76
N ILE A 62 -9.85 43.52 3.06
CA ILE A 62 -9.96 44.52 4.13
C ILE A 62 -8.82 45.54 4.06
N LEU A 63 -7.58 45.10 3.83
CA LEU A 63 -6.43 45.98 3.65
C LEU A 63 -6.54 46.82 2.37
N TRP A 64 -7.06 46.26 1.28
CA TRP A 64 -7.35 47.03 0.07
C TRP A 64 -8.36 48.14 0.33
N ILE A 65 -9.43 47.85 1.07
CA ILE A 65 -10.41 48.85 1.50
C ILE A 65 -9.72 49.91 2.38
N ALA A 66 -8.87 49.52 3.33
CA ALA A 66 -8.12 50.46 4.16
C ALA A 66 -7.18 51.36 3.36
N ALA A 67 -6.47 50.80 2.38
CA ALA A 67 -5.59 51.55 1.49
C ALA A 67 -6.37 52.57 0.66
N VAL A 68 -7.49 52.17 0.05
CA VAL A 68 -8.38 53.07 -0.71
C VAL A 68 -8.89 54.20 0.19
N LEU A 69 -9.35 53.87 1.39
CA LEU A 69 -9.83 54.87 2.34
C LEU A 69 -8.73 55.81 2.82
N ALA A 70 -7.49 55.34 2.97
CA ALA A 70 -6.34 56.18 3.29
C ALA A 70 -6.05 57.20 2.18
N PHE A 71 -6.12 56.80 0.91
CA PHE A 71 -5.96 57.72 -0.22
C PHE A 71 -7.10 58.74 -0.32
N VAL A 72 -8.34 58.29 -0.10
CA VAL A 72 -9.51 59.19 -0.09
C VAL A 72 -9.41 60.19 1.05
N ALA A 73 -9.05 59.74 2.26
CA ALA A 73 -8.85 60.62 3.42
C ALA A 73 -7.75 61.64 3.17
N ALA A 74 -6.66 61.24 2.51
CA ALA A 74 -5.58 62.15 2.17
C ALA A 74 -5.93 63.19 1.10
N TYR A 75 -6.92 62.89 0.26
CA TYR A 75 -7.46 63.85 -0.71
C TYR A 75 -8.31 64.94 -0.03
N TYR A 76 -9.08 64.57 0.99
CA TYR A 76 -9.93 65.51 1.74
C TYR A 76 -9.19 66.27 2.86
N ASP A 77 -8.13 65.69 3.43
CA ASP A 77 -7.41 66.24 4.58
C ASP A 77 -5.89 66.26 4.32
N THR A 78 -5.44 67.33 3.66
CA THR A 78 -4.04 67.52 3.22
C THR A 78 -3.15 67.93 4.41
N GLY A 79 -2.48 66.96 5.03
CA GLY A 79 -1.46 67.23 6.07
C GLY A 79 -1.30 66.16 7.16
N THR A 80 -2.14 65.13 7.17
CA THR A 80 -2.20 64.14 8.26
C THR A 80 -1.29 62.90 8.09
N GLY A 81 -0.50 62.83 7.02
CA GLY A 81 0.36 61.65 6.75
C GLY A 81 -0.40 60.43 6.21
N MET A 82 -1.65 60.61 5.76
CA MET A 82 -2.50 59.52 5.26
C MET A 82 -2.04 58.95 3.91
N LEU A 83 -1.35 59.76 3.08
CA LEU A 83 -0.69 59.25 1.86
C LEU A 83 0.39 58.22 2.17
N THR A 84 1.25 58.52 3.15
CA THR A 84 2.32 57.59 3.58
C THR A 84 1.74 56.31 4.17
N LEU A 85 0.64 56.40 4.92
CA LEU A 85 -0.08 55.24 5.45
C LEU A 85 -0.68 54.37 4.35
N GLY A 86 -1.28 54.97 3.31
CA GLY A 86 -1.83 54.25 2.17
C GLY A 86 -0.76 53.45 1.40
N PHE A 87 0.40 54.06 1.13
CA PHE A 87 1.53 53.36 0.50
C PHE A 87 2.12 52.26 1.40
N ALA A 88 2.18 52.47 2.72
CA ALA A 88 2.61 51.44 3.67
C ALA A 88 1.67 50.23 3.65
N ILE A 89 0.35 50.44 3.63
CA ILE A 89 -0.65 49.37 3.55
C ILE A 89 -0.50 48.59 2.23
N ILE A 90 -0.30 49.27 1.10
CA ILE A 90 -0.02 48.60 -0.18
C ILE A 90 1.25 47.74 -0.08
N ALA A 91 2.33 48.24 0.52
CA ALA A 91 3.55 47.46 0.69
C ALA A 91 3.31 46.20 1.51
N VAL A 92 2.51 46.27 2.60
CA VAL A 92 2.11 45.10 3.40
C VAL A 92 1.30 44.12 2.56
N ILE A 93 0.31 44.58 1.78
CA ILE A 93 -0.47 43.72 0.88
C ILE A 93 0.45 43.00 -0.12
N LEU A 94 1.42 43.71 -0.70
CA LEU A 94 2.36 43.15 -1.67
C LEU A 94 3.26 42.08 -1.05
N VAL A 95 3.86 42.37 0.10
CA VAL A 95 4.72 41.43 0.83
C VAL A 95 3.94 40.19 1.26
N ASN A 96 2.74 40.37 1.83
CA ASN A 96 1.91 39.28 2.30
C ASN A 96 1.40 38.40 1.15
N GLY A 97 0.92 39.01 0.07
CA GLY A 97 0.48 38.27 -1.12
C GLY A 97 1.62 37.50 -1.79
N LEU A 98 2.83 38.09 -1.87
CA LEU A 98 4.01 37.41 -2.39
C LEU A 98 4.42 36.23 -1.50
N PHE A 99 4.42 36.43 -0.18
CA PHE A 99 4.76 35.38 0.78
C PHE A 99 3.75 34.23 0.74
N SER A 100 2.46 34.54 0.71
CA SER A 100 1.37 33.58 0.57
C SER A 100 1.49 32.76 -0.72
N PHE A 101 1.71 33.42 -1.86
CA PHE A 101 1.95 32.73 -3.13
C PHE A 101 3.19 31.83 -3.08
N TRP A 102 4.29 32.31 -2.51
CA TRP A 102 5.53 31.53 -2.41
C TRP A 102 5.38 30.28 -1.53
N GLN A 103 4.69 30.41 -0.40
CA GLN A 103 4.41 29.28 0.50
C GLN A 103 3.52 28.23 -0.17
N GLU A 104 2.45 28.66 -0.84
CA GLU A 104 1.52 27.77 -1.53
C GLU A 104 2.22 27.07 -2.71
N TYR A 105 2.98 27.82 -3.52
CA TYR A 105 3.76 27.27 -4.63
C TYR A 105 4.79 26.23 -4.16
N ARG A 106 5.48 26.49 -3.05
CA ARG A 106 6.46 25.55 -2.48
C ARG A 106 5.79 24.29 -1.95
N ALA A 107 4.68 24.42 -1.24
CA ALA A 107 3.92 23.28 -0.72
C ALA A 107 3.43 22.38 -1.88
N GLU A 108 2.87 22.96 -2.93
CA GLU A 108 2.43 22.21 -4.12
C GLU A 108 3.58 21.50 -4.85
N ARG A 109 4.74 22.16 -5.01
CA ARG A 109 5.90 21.51 -5.62
C ARG A 109 6.37 20.30 -4.83
N THR A 110 6.39 20.39 -3.50
CA THR A 110 6.74 19.26 -2.64
C THR A 110 5.75 18.11 -2.82
N LEU A 111 4.44 18.41 -2.90
CA LEU A 111 3.41 17.40 -3.17
C LEU A 111 3.54 16.76 -4.55
N ALA A 112 3.81 17.56 -5.59
CA ALA A 112 3.99 17.07 -6.94
C ALA A 112 5.21 16.14 -7.06
N ALA A 113 6.28 16.41 -6.31
CA ALA A 113 7.45 15.54 -6.26
C ALA A 113 7.14 14.17 -5.64
N LEU A 114 6.32 14.14 -4.59
CA LEU A 114 5.90 12.91 -3.91
C LEU A 114 5.04 12.02 -4.82
N GLN A 115 4.12 12.59 -5.59
CA GLN A 115 3.25 11.83 -6.50
C GLN A 115 4.00 11.18 -7.68
N ARG A 116 5.19 11.68 -8.02
CA ARG A 116 6.05 11.06 -9.04
C ARG A 116 6.75 9.79 -8.56
N MET A 117 6.70 9.50 -7.26
CA MET A 117 7.34 8.33 -6.66
C MET A 117 6.46 7.07 -6.72
N LEU A 118 5.28 7.11 -7.34
CA LEU A 118 4.40 5.95 -7.51
C LEU A 118 4.86 5.11 -8.72
N PRO A 119 5.42 3.91 -8.52
CA PRO A 119 5.68 3.01 -9.63
C PRO A 119 4.36 2.30 -9.98
N ASN A 120 3.71 2.69 -11.08
CA ASN A 120 2.79 1.79 -11.76
C ASN A 120 3.60 1.09 -12.85
N ARG A 121 3.93 -0.19 -12.65
CA ARG A 121 4.76 -0.97 -13.58
C ARG A 121 3.89 -2.00 -14.28
N VAL A 122 4.14 -2.19 -15.58
CA VAL A 122 3.38 -3.10 -16.44
C VAL A 122 4.36 -4.01 -17.14
N LYS A 123 4.03 -5.31 -17.22
CA LYS A 123 4.75 -6.27 -18.05
C LYS A 123 4.31 -6.10 -19.50
N VAL A 124 5.25 -5.73 -20.36
CA VAL A 124 5.01 -5.49 -21.79
C VAL A 124 5.91 -6.40 -22.60
N GLN A 125 5.37 -6.98 -23.66
CA GLN A 125 6.16 -7.69 -24.66
C GLN A 125 6.60 -6.69 -25.73
N ARG A 126 7.91 -6.48 -25.88
CA ARG A 126 8.52 -5.70 -26.97
C ARG A 126 9.74 -6.47 -27.50
N ASP A 127 9.91 -6.48 -28.82
CA ASP A 127 10.99 -7.21 -29.49
C ASP A 127 11.11 -8.69 -29.04
N ASN A 128 9.96 -9.36 -28.84
CA ASN A 128 9.85 -10.74 -28.34
C ASN A 128 10.42 -11.00 -26.93
N THR A 129 10.69 -9.94 -26.17
CA THR A 129 11.15 -10.01 -24.78
C THR A 129 10.11 -9.40 -23.85
N VAL A 130 9.90 -10.03 -22.69
CA VAL A 130 9.05 -9.47 -21.65
C VAL A 130 9.88 -8.49 -20.83
N ILE A 131 9.49 -7.22 -20.86
CA ILE A 131 10.14 -6.13 -20.14
C ILE A 131 9.13 -5.47 -19.19
N GLN A 132 9.60 -5.02 -18.02
CA GLN A 132 8.78 -4.22 -17.11
C GLN A 132 9.03 -2.73 -17.36
N LEU A 133 7.98 -2.01 -17.76
CA LEU A 133 7.98 -0.58 -18.02
C LEU A 133 7.03 0.15 -17.08
N THR A 134 7.09 1.47 -17.02
CA THR A 134 6.06 2.23 -16.31
C THR A 134 4.79 2.32 -17.14
N ALA A 135 3.62 2.30 -16.51
CA ALA A 135 2.33 2.38 -17.20
C ALA A 135 2.22 3.62 -18.09
N GLN A 136 2.93 4.71 -17.76
CA GLN A 136 2.97 5.97 -18.53
C GLN A 136 3.65 5.82 -19.90
N GLU A 137 4.52 4.82 -20.06
CA GLU A 137 5.27 4.53 -21.29
C GLU A 137 4.50 3.59 -22.24
N LEU A 138 3.29 3.16 -21.85
CA LEU A 138 2.41 2.38 -22.70
C LEU A 138 1.86 3.22 -23.85
N VAL A 139 1.84 2.62 -25.03
CA VAL A 139 1.30 3.23 -26.23
C VAL A 139 0.31 2.29 -26.94
N PRO A 140 -0.63 2.83 -27.73
CA PRO A 140 -1.48 1.98 -28.57
C PRO A 140 -0.63 1.07 -29.47
N GLY A 141 -0.95 -0.22 -29.47
CA GLY A 141 -0.24 -1.28 -30.18
C GLY A 141 0.69 -2.12 -29.29
N ASP A 142 0.99 -1.71 -28.06
CA ASP A 142 1.73 -2.55 -27.12
C ASP A 142 0.94 -3.82 -26.78
N VAL A 143 1.66 -4.93 -26.56
CA VAL A 143 1.09 -6.18 -26.04
C VAL A 143 1.49 -6.29 -24.57
N ILE A 144 0.51 -6.30 -23.69
CA ILE A 144 0.71 -6.41 -22.24
C ILE A 144 0.38 -7.82 -21.75
N LEU A 145 1.07 -8.23 -20.71
CA LEU A 145 0.78 -9.47 -19.98
C LEU A 145 0.17 -9.10 -18.64
N LEU A 146 -0.94 -9.73 -18.32
CA LEU A 146 -1.70 -9.49 -17.11
C LEU A 146 -1.95 -10.82 -16.39
N GLU A 147 -1.82 -10.80 -15.08
CA GLU A 147 -2.09 -11.92 -14.19
C GLU A 147 -3.18 -11.54 -13.17
N ALA A 148 -3.73 -12.53 -12.48
CA ALA A 148 -4.69 -12.31 -11.41
C ALA A 148 -4.11 -11.35 -10.35
N GLY A 149 -4.82 -10.24 -10.09
CA GLY A 149 -4.41 -9.18 -9.18
C GLY A 149 -3.90 -7.90 -9.88
N ASP A 150 -3.55 -7.97 -11.16
CA ASP A 150 -3.11 -6.80 -11.93
C ASP A 150 -4.29 -5.88 -12.29
N ASP A 151 -4.07 -4.57 -12.25
CA ASP A 151 -4.97 -3.62 -12.88
C ASP A 151 -4.68 -3.51 -14.37
N VAL A 152 -5.75 -3.35 -15.14
CA VAL A 152 -5.66 -3.11 -16.56
C VAL A 152 -5.20 -1.65 -16.75
N PRO A 153 -4.00 -1.38 -17.26
CA PRO A 153 -3.38 -0.05 -17.25
C PRO A 153 -3.87 0.87 -18.39
N ALA A 154 -4.59 0.30 -19.37
CA ALA A 154 -5.04 0.95 -20.59
C ALA A 154 -6.25 0.17 -21.16
N ASP A 155 -7.01 0.71 -22.09
CA ASP A 155 -8.07 -0.10 -22.72
C ASP A 155 -7.43 -1.07 -23.72
N CYS A 156 -7.73 -2.35 -23.54
CA CYS A 156 -7.07 -3.43 -24.25
C CYS A 156 -8.05 -4.43 -24.87
N ARG A 157 -7.62 -5.07 -25.95
CA ARG A 157 -8.30 -6.19 -26.63
C ARG A 157 -7.56 -7.47 -26.29
N LEU A 158 -8.25 -8.47 -25.74
CA LEU A 158 -7.65 -9.77 -25.41
C LEU A 158 -7.10 -10.47 -26.66
N ILE A 159 -5.95 -11.11 -26.53
CA ILE A 159 -5.29 -11.94 -27.55
C ILE A 159 -5.27 -13.39 -27.06
N GLU A 160 -4.90 -13.59 -25.81
CA GLU A 160 -4.92 -14.88 -25.11
C GLU A 160 -5.57 -14.70 -23.75
N ALA A 161 -6.39 -15.66 -23.33
CA ALA A 161 -7.10 -15.62 -22.06
C ALA A 161 -7.23 -17.03 -21.47
N TYR A 162 -6.74 -17.21 -20.25
CA TYR A 162 -6.87 -18.45 -19.48
C TYR A 162 -7.61 -18.18 -18.17
N GLY A 163 -8.88 -18.54 -18.11
CA GLY A 163 -9.70 -18.37 -16.88
C GLY A 163 -9.91 -16.90 -16.46
N VAL A 164 -9.83 -15.98 -17.41
CA VAL A 164 -9.84 -14.53 -17.15
C VAL A 164 -11.21 -14.08 -16.62
N ARG A 165 -11.19 -13.47 -15.44
CA ARG A 165 -12.34 -12.74 -14.89
C ARG A 165 -11.91 -11.36 -14.45
N VAL A 166 -12.69 -10.35 -14.81
CA VAL A 166 -12.36 -8.95 -14.54
C VAL A 166 -13.48 -8.31 -13.74
N ASN A 167 -13.10 -7.52 -12.74
CA ASN A 167 -14.02 -6.72 -11.95
C ASN A 167 -14.09 -5.32 -12.55
N ASN A 168 -15.26 -4.97 -13.08
CA ASN A 168 -15.51 -3.68 -13.71
C ASN A 168 -16.08 -2.63 -12.74
N ALA A 169 -16.12 -2.91 -11.42
CA ALA A 169 -16.73 -2.01 -10.42
C ALA A 169 -16.27 -0.56 -10.53
N THR A 170 -15.00 -0.31 -10.85
CA THR A 170 -14.44 1.05 -11.01
C THR A 170 -15.11 1.84 -12.14
N VAL A 171 -15.59 1.16 -13.18
CA VAL A 171 -16.18 1.77 -14.39
C VAL A 171 -17.70 1.66 -14.40
N THR A 172 -18.26 0.50 -14.01
CA THR A 172 -19.70 0.21 -14.09
C THR A 172 -20.42 0.30 -12.75
N GLY A 173 -19.69 0.29 -11.63
CA GLY A 173 -20.26 0.23 -10.28
C GLY A 173 -20.72 -1.18 -9.85
N GLU A 174 -20.67 -2.17 -10.74
CA GLU A 174 -21.08 -3.55 -10.46
C GLU A 174 -19.89 -4.38 -9.95
N SER A 175 -20.03 -4.97 -8.76
CA SER A 175 -18.92 -5.69 -8.09
C SER A 175 -18.76 -7.16 -8.49
N ALA A 176 -19.65 -7.69 -9.34
CA ALA A 176 -19.60 -9.09 -9.76
C ALA A 176 -18.54 -9.29 -10.86
N PRO A 177 -17.55 -10.19 -10.69
CA PRO A 177 -16.52 -10.43 -11.71
C PRO A 177 -17.10 -11.07 -12.98
N LEU A 178 -16.86 -10.44 -14.13
CA LEU A 178 -17.32 -10.90 -15.44
C LEU A 178 -16.24 -11.74 -16.11
N ALA A 179 -16.64 -12.87 -16.70
CA ALA A 179 -15.73 -13.69 -17.51
C ALA A 179 -15.43 -13.00 -18.84
N ARG A 180 -14.19 -13.15 -19.32
CA ARG A 180 -13.73 -12.57 -20.59
C ARG A 180 -13.08 -13.64 -21.45
N ASP A 181 -13.24 -13.53 -22.77
CA ASP A 181 -12.72 -14.45 -23.77
C ASP A 181 -12.00 -13.70 -24.91
N THR A 182 -11.43 -14.45 -25.86
CA THR A 182 -10.67 -13.87 -26.99
C THR A 182 -11.52 -13.71 -28.24
N GLU A 183 -12.69 -14.33 -28.30
CA GLU A 183 -13.55 -14.38 -29.48
C GLU A 183 -14.07 -12.98 -29.87
N PRO A 184 -14.30 -12.71 -31.17
CA PRO A 184 -14.98 -11.50 -31.60
C PRO A 184 -16.35 -11.36 -30.92
N SER A 185 -16.66 -10.16 -30.44
CA SER A 185 -17.91 -9.91 -29.71
C SER A 185 -18.90 -9.15 -30.56
N ASP A 186 -20.13 -9.67 -30.66
CA ASP A 186 -21.25 -9.03 -31.35
C ASP A 186 -21.92 -7.91 -30.54
N ALA A 187 -21.39 -7.56 -29.37
CA ALA A 187 -21.94 -6.50 -28.53
C ALA A 187 -22.03 -5.17 -29.31
N GLU A 188 -23.16 -4.47 -29.20
CA GLU A 188 -23.34 -3.16 -29.84
C GLU A 188 -22.38 -2.11 -29.28
N ASP A 189 -22.15 -2.16 -27.95
CA ASP A 189 -21.20 -1.33 -27.23
C ASP A 189 -19.87 -2.07 -27.02
N MET A 190 -18.77 -1.45 -27.42
CA MET A 190 -17.40 -1.95 -27.25
C MET A 190 -17.08 -2.21 -25.78
N ASN A 191 -17.60 -1.38 -24.87
CA ASN A 191 -17.29 -1.46 -23.45
C ASN A 191 -17.83 -2.74 -22.79
N ASN A 192 -18.87 -3.33 -23.40
CA ASN A 192 -19.49 -4.57 -22.95
C ASN A 192 -18.98 -5.80 -23.72
N GLY A 193 -18.06 -5.62 -24.68
CA GLY A 193 -17.50 -6.73 -25.45
C GLY A 193 -16.77 -7.73 -24.57
N GLY A 194 -17.10 -9.02 -24.69
CA GLY A 194 -16.50 -10.11 -23.90
C GLY A 194 -14.97 -10.21 -23.96
N ASN A 195 -14.39 -9.56 -24.96
CA ASN A 195 -12.98 -9.56 -25.29
C ASN A 195 -12.24 -8.24 -25.03
N ILE A 196 -12.90 -7.27 -24.38
CA ILE A 196 -12.34 -5.97 -24.02
C ILE A 196 -12.03 -5.93 -22.53
N LEU A 197 -10.84 -5.40 -22.22
CA LEU A 197 -10.41 -5.02 -20.89
C LEU A 197 -10.36 -3.49 -20.82
N LEU A 198 -10.96 -2.91 -19.78
CA LEU A 198 -11.05 -1.46 -19.62
C LEU A 198 -10.02 -0.96 -18.62
N ALA A 199 -9.40 0.19 -18.89
CA ALA A 199 -8.45 0.81 -17.99
C ALA A 199 -9.06 1.04 -16.59
N GLY A 200 -8.29 0.81 -15.53
CA GLY A 200 -8.75 0.97 -14.15
C GLY A 200 -9.69 -0.13 -13.65
N THR A 201 -9.91 -1.19 -14.44
CA THR A 201 -10.53 -2.44 -13.97
C THR A 201 -9.45 -3.41 -13.49
N SER A 202 -9.81 -4.33 -12.60
CA SER A 202 -8.85 -5.25 -11.97
C SER A 202 -9.09 -6.70 -12.42
N MET A 203 -8.03 -7.42 -12.76
CA MET A 203 -8.09 -8.85 -13.05
C MET A 203 -8.26 -9.63 -11.74
N VAL A 204 -9.35 -10.38 -11.60
CA VAL A 204 -9.66 -11.13 -10.37
C VAL A 204 -9.04 -12.53 -10.41
N THR A 205 -9.11 -13.19 -11.56
CA THR A 205 -8.54 -14.53 -11.79
C THR A 205 -8.07 -14.66 -13.23
N GLY A 206 -7.11 -15.56 -13.45
CA GLY A 206 -6.65 -15.95 -14.78
C GLY A 206 -5.35 -15.25 -15.22
N GLU A 207 -4.92 -15.59 -16.43
CA GLU A 207 -3.78 -14.99 -17.11
C GLU A 207 -4.22 -14.52 -18.49
N ALA A 208 -3.72 -13.36 -18.92
CA ALA A 208 -4.08 -12.79 -20.20
C ALA A 208 -2.92 -12.11 -20.93
N ARG A 209 -2.96 -12.18 -22.26
CA ARG A 209 -2.20 -11.28 -23.13
C ARG A 209 -3.18 -10.38 -23.85
N ALA A 210 -2.93 -9.08 -23.84
CA ALA A 210 -3.86 -8.10 -24.39
C ALA A 210 -3.15 -7.02 -25.21
N LEU A 211 -3.77 -6.61 -26.31
CA LEU A 211 -3.34 -5.53 -27.20
C LEU A 211 -3.91 -4.20 -26.71
N VAL A 212 -3.05 -3.24 -26.38
CA VAL A 212 -3.47 -1.88 -25.98
C VAL A 212 -4.00 -1.14 -27.20
N PHE A 213 -5.21 -0.60 -27.14
CA PHE A 213 -5.77 0.20 -28.24
C PHE A 213 -6.08 1.66 -27.86
N ALA A 214 -6.27 1.97 -26.57
CA ALA A 214 -6.40 3.34 -26.10
C ALA A 214 -5.66 3.57 -24.79
N THR A 215 -5.06 4.75 -24.64
CA THR A 215 -4.25 5.16 -23.48
C THR A 215 -4.67 6.54 -22.97
N GLY A 216 -4.40 6.81 -21.69
CA GLY A 216 -4.59 8.10 -21.03
C GLY A 216 -6.04 8.58 -21.05
N MET A 217 -6.25 9.81 -21.51
CA MET A 217 -7.59 10.42 -21.61
C MET A 217 -8.49 9.79 -22.68
N ARG A 218 -7.93 8.94 -23.56
CA ARG A 218 -8.68 8.28 -24.62
C ARG A 218 -9.32 6.97 -24.17
N THR A 219 -9.02 6.51 -22.96
CA THR A 219 -9.67 5.34 -22.37
C THR A 219 -11.07 5.68 -21.85
N VAL A 220 -11.92 4.66 -21.70
CA VAL A 220 -13.24 4.82 -21.08
C VAL A 220 -13.11 5.41 -19.68
N PHE A 221 -12.17 4.88 -18.89
CA PHE A 221 -11.89 5.39 -17.55
C PHE A 221 -11.36 6.83 -17.56
N GLY A 222 -10.47 7.19 -18.48
CA GLY A 222 -9.99 8.56 -18.65
C GLY A 222 -11.12 9.55 -18.95
N GLY A 223 -12.09 9.12 -19.77
CA GLY A 223 -13.30 9.88 -20.07
C GLY A 223 -14.20 10.09 -18.85
N ILE A 224 -14.44 9.03 -18.06
CA ILE A 224 -15.24 9.10 -16.82
C ILE A 224 -14.52 9.96 -15.77
N ALA A 225 -13.22 9.74 -15.58
CA ALA A 225 -12.40 10.49 -14.63
C ALA A 225 -12.42 12.00 -14.93
N HIS A 226 -12.44 12.41 -16.20
CA HIS A 226 -12.62 13.82 -16.57
C HIS A 226 -13.94 14.42 -16.04
N LEU A 227 -15.02 13.64 -16.06
CA LEU A 227 -16.35 14.07 -15.61
C LEU A 227 -16.49 14.09 -14.09
N CYS A 228 -15.71 13.26 -13.38
CA CYS A 228 -15.81 13.06 -11.93
C CYS A 228 -14.80 13.87 -11.09
N GLN A 229 -14.03 14.78 -11.69
CA GLN A 229 -12.93 15.52 -11.04
C GLN A 229 -13.34 16.60 -10.00
N ILE A 230 -14.41 16.37 -9.23
CA ILE A 230 -14.79 17.19 -8.07
C ILE A 230 -14.64 16.35 -6.79
N PRO A 231 -13.49 16.40 -6.08
CA PRO A 231 -13.35 15.72 -4.81
C PRO A 231 -13.92 16.58 -3.67
N ASN A 232 -15.00 16.11 -3.03
CA ASN A 232 -15.35 16.51 -1.67
C ASN A 232 -14.58 15.63 -0.69
N VAL A 233 -13.32 15.96 -0.41
CA VAL A 233 -12.55 15.31 0.67
C VAL A 233 -12.97 15.97 2.00
N PRO A 234 -13.42 15.21 3.01
CA PRO A 234 -13.74 15.77 4.31
C PRO A 234 -12.48 16.36 4.99
N LEU A 235 -12.66 17.45 5.73
CA LEU A 235 -11.57 18.14 6.44
C LEU A 235 -10.94 17.23 7.51
N SER A 236 -9.61 17.28 7.61
CA SER A 236 -8.83 16.59 8.66
C SER A 236 -9.16 17.11 10.06
N PRO A 237 -8.89 16.35 11.14
CA PRO A 237 -9.15 16.81 12.51
C PRO A 237 -8.45 18.14 12.83
N LEU A 238 -7.16 18.29 12.50
CA LEU A 238 -6.39 19.53 12.71
C LEU A 238 -6.88 20.66 11.81
N GLN A 239 -7.32 20.38 10.58
CA GLN A 239 -7.93 21.41 9.74
C GLN A 239 -9.23 21.95 10.36
N ARG A 240 -10.06 21.09 10.94
CA ARG A 240 -11.27 21.53 11.67
C ARG A 240 -10.90 22.39 12.86
N GLU A 241 -9.89 21.99 13.63
CA GLU A 241 -9.45 22.75 14.78
C GLU A 241 -8.81 24.09 14.39
N ILE A 242 -8.03 24.13 13.30
CA ILE A 242 -7.49 25.38 12.75
C ILE A 242 -8.63 26.30 12.31
N VAL A 243 -9.64 25.80 11.60
CA VAL A 243 -10.78 26.62 11.19
C VAL A 243 -11.52 27.17 12.41
N HIS A 244 -11.68 26.35 13.45
CA HIS A 244 -12.28 26.77 14.72
C HIS A 244 -11.44 27.88 15.41
N LEU A 245 -10.13 27.67 15.56
CA LEU A 245 -9.20 28.66 16.10
C LEU A 245 -9.19 29.94 15.27
N SER A 246 -9.14 29.85 13.94
CA SER A 246 -9.19 31.01 13.04
C SER A 246 -10.48 31.81 13.21
N ARG A 247 -11.64 31.16 13.43
CA ARG A 247 -12.91 31.85 13.73
C ARG A 247 -12.88 32.55 15.08
N ILE A 248 -12.33 31.89 16.11
CA ILE A 248 -12.20 32.50 17.45
C ILE A 248 -11.31 33.74 17.37
N VAL A 249 -10.13 33.61 16.75
CA VAL A 249 -9.18 34.71 16.60
C VAL A 249 -9.78 35.84 15.76
N ALA A 250 -10.45 35.52 14.64
CA ALA A 250 -11.13 36.54 13.84
C ALA A 250 -12.22 37.26 14.64
N PHE A 251 -13.02 36.55 15.43
CA PHE A 251 -14.04 37.16 16.28
C PHE A 251 -13.43 38.08 17.35
N LEU A 252 -12.38 37.63 18.04
CA LEU A 252 -11.66 38.43 19.03
C LEU A 252 -11.01 39.67 18.40
N ALA A 253 -10.33 39.53 17.26
CA ALA A 253 -9.70 40.62 16.54
C ALA A 253 -10.72 41.67 16.09
N THR A 254 -11.85 41.23 15.53
CA THR A 254 -12.93 42.13 15.09
C THR A 254 -13.62 42.82 16.25
N GLY A 255 -13.86 42.11 17.35
CA GLY A 255 -14.41 42.68 18.58
C GLY A 255 -13.48 43.73 19.18
N LEU A 256 -12.18 43.45 19.25
CA LEU A 256 -11.17 44.37 19.73
C LEU A 256 -11.10 45.64 18.86
N GLY A 257 -11.00 45.48 17.54
CA GLY A 257 -11.02 46.60 16.59
C GLY A 257 -12.27 47.47 16.73
N GLY A 258 -13.44 46.85 16.91
CA GLY A 258 -14.69 47.56 17.17
C GLY A 258 -14.67 48.37 18.47
N VAL A 259 -14.20 47.78 19.58
CA VAL A 259 -14.07 48.47 20.87
C VAL A 259 -13.15 49.68 20.75
N PHE A 260 -11.97 49.52 20.15
CA PHE A 260 -11.03 50.63 19.95
C PHE A 260 -11.59 51.71 19.05
N PHE A 261 -12.34 51.34 18.01
CA PHE A 261 -13.02 52.31 17.15
C PHE A 261 -14.01 53.17 17.94
N PHE A 262 -14.87 52.57 18.77
CA PHE A 262 -15.82 53.36 19.57
C PHE A 262 -15.12 54.25 20.61
N ILE A 263 -14.04 53.77 21.23
CA ILE A 263 -13.27 54.58 22.18
C ILE A 263 -12.54 55.73 21.48
N GLY A 264 -11.91 55.47 20.32
CA GLY A 264 -11.26 56.50 19.52
C GLY A 264 -12.23 57.60 19.07
N GLN A 265 -13.48 57.22 18.74
CA GLN A 265 -14.53 58.21 18.45
C GLN A 265 -14.89 59.04 19.67
N TRP A 266 -15.01 58.40 20.84
CA TRP A 266 -15.32 59.12 22.07
C TRP A 266 -14.20 60.09 22.49
N LEU A 267 -12.95 59.76 22.16
CA LEU A 267 -11.77 60.62 22.37
C LEU A 267 -11.62 61.73 21.32
N GLY A 268 -12.50 61.82 20.32
CA GLY A 268 -12.48 62.85 19.28
C GLY A 268 -11.43 62.64 18.19
N VAL A 269 -10.91 61.42 18.03
CA VAL A 269 -9.98 61.08 16.94
C VAL A 269 -10.72 61.14 15.60
N SER A 270 -10.06 61.66 14.56
CA SER A 270 -10.61 61.72 13.20
C SER A 270 -11.17 60.37 12.77
N PHE A 271 -12.39 60.37 12.19
CA PHE A 271 -13.07 59.15 11.75
C PHE A 271 -12.19 58.27 10.86
N TRP A 272 -11.53 58.87 9.88
CA TRP A 272 -10.68 58.15 8.93
C TRP A 272 -9.46 57.52 9.60
N GLN A 273 -8.80 58.28 10.48
CA GLN A 273 -7.65 57.79 11.24
C GLN A 273 -8.04 56.64 12.16
N ASN A 274 -9.16 56.78 12.87
CA ASN A 274 -9.68 55.79 13.80
C ASN A 274 -10.16 54.51 13.08
N PHE A 275 -10.78 54.65 11.91
CA PHE A 275 -11.20 53.51 11.09
C PHE A 275 -10.02 52.70 10.54
N ILE A 276 -8.99 53.39 10.01
CA ILE A 276 -7.78 52.72 9.51
C ILE A 276 -7.03 52.04 10.67
N PHE A 277 -6.99 52.68 11.84
CA PHE A 277 -6.40 52.11 13.05
C PHE A 277 -7.11 50.84 13.52
N ALA A 278 -8.45 50.84 13.52
CA ALA A 278 -9.25 49.65 13.83
C ALA A 278 -8.97 48.49 12.87
N ILE A 279 -8.83 48.77 11.57
CA ILE A 279 -8.43 47.75 10.59
C ILE A 279 -7.02 47.23 10.87
N GLY A 280 -6.06 48.12 11.20
CA GLY A 280 -4.71 47.73 11.57
C GLY A 280 -4.68 46.75 12.76
N ILE A 281 -5.48 47.00 13.79
CA ILE A 281 -5.63 46.10 14.95
C ILE A 281 -6.22 44.75 14.54
N ILE A 282 -7.24 44.75 13.68
CA ILE A 282 -7.86 43.50 13.21
C ILE A 282 -6.84 42.65 12.45
N VAL A 283 -6.09 43.25 11.53
CA VAL A 283 -5.12 42.55 10.69
C VAL A 283 -3.92 42.06 11.51
N ALA A 284 -3.39 42.88 12.42
CA ALA A 284 -2.27 42.50 13.28
C ALA A 284 -2.58 41.25 14.13
N ASN A 285 -3.83 41.07 14.55
CA ASN A 285 -4.23 39.95 15.38
C ASN A 285 -4.52 38.65 14.61
N VAL A 286 -4.52 38.68 13.28
CA VAL A 286 -4.89 37.53 12.47
C VAL A 286 -3.63 36.77 12.05
N PRO A 287 -3.53 35.47 12.36
CA PRO A 287 -2.37 34.66 12.00
C PRO A 287 -2.48 34.20 10.54
N GLU A 288 -2.28 35.12 9.60
CA GLU A 288 -2.42 34.92 8.16
C GLU A 288 -1.47 33.81 7.63
N GLY A 289 -0.31 33.65 8.26
CA GLY A 289 0.67 32.60 7.94
C GLY A 289 0.37 31.21 8.50
N LEU A 290 -0.73 31.01 9.25
CA LEU A 290 -0.97 29.76 9.96
C LEU A 290 -1.23 28.58 9.01
N LEU A 291 -2.21 28.70 8.11
CA LEU A 291 -2.60 27.61 7.20
C LEU A 291 -1.47 27.19 6.24
N PRO A 292 -0.77 28.12 5.57
CA PRO A 292 0.35 27.75 4.71
C PRO A 292 1.50 27.08 5.47
N THR A 293 1.81 27.54 6.69
CA THR A 293 2.89 26.96 7.50
C THR A 293 2.56 25.54 7.94
N VAL A 294 1.30 25.27 8.30
CA VAL A 294 0.83 23.92 8.61
C VAL A 294 0.98 23.01 7.39
N THR A 295 0.50 23.47 6.22
CA THR A 295 0.57 22.72 4.97
C THR A 295 2.02 22.40 4.59
N LEU A 296 2.91 23.38 4.70
CA LEU A 296 4.35 23.21 4.45
C LEU A 296 4.97 22.21 5.44
N SER A 297 4.63 22.31 6.72
CA SER A 297 5.13 21.40 7.77
C SER A 297 4.71 19.95 7.51
N LEU A 298 3.44 19.73 7.16
CA LEU A 298 2.91 18.42 6.78
C LEU A 298 3.59 17.88 5.51
N ALA A 299 3.81 18.73 4.51
CA ALA A 299 4.52 18.35 3.28
C ALA A 299 5.98 17.96 3.54
N MET A 300 6.67 18.69 4.42
CA MET A 300 8.03 18.32 4.85
C MET A 300 8.06 17.02 5.66
N ALA A 301 7.04 16.76 6.49
CA ALA A 301 6.88 15.48 7.19
C ALA A 301 6.73 14.33 6.21
N SER A 302 5.79 14.48 5.26
CA SER A 302 5.51 13.50 4.23
C SER A 302 6.77 13.18 3.39
N GLN A 303 7.62 14.18 3.13
CA GLN A 303 8.91 13.96 2.48
C GLN A 303 9.89 13.13 3.33
N ARG A 304 9.94 13.36 4.65
CA ARG A 304 10.76 12.53 5.56
C ARG A 304 10.21 11.11 5.68
N MET A 305 8.90 10.94 5.72
CA MET A 305 8.23 9.63 5.68
C MET A 305 8.54 8.87 4.40
N ALA A 306 8.47 9.53 3.23
CA ALA A 306 8.77 8.91 1.95
C ALA A 306 10.23 8.45 1.84
N ARG A 307 11.18 9.16 2.46
CA ARG A 307 12.58 8.73 2.58
C ARG A 307 12.76 7.49 3.48
N ARG A 308 11.78 7.19 4.32
CA ARG A 308 11.67 5.98 5.15
C ARG A 308 10.59 5.04 4.58
N ASN A 309 10.47 5.00 3.26
CA ASN A 309 9.58 4.10 2.50
C ASN A 309 8.07 4.23 2.78
N ALA A 310 7.62 5.25 3.51
CA ALA A 310 6.20 5.50 3.76
C ALA A 310 5.69 6.68 2.91
N LEU A 311 5.10 6.39 1.77
CA LEU A 311 4.60 7.39 0.83
C LEU A 311 3.16 7.81 1.17
N ILE A 312 2.97 9.08 1.53
CA ILE A 312 1.64 9.62 1.84
C ILE A 312 1.00 10.20 0.58
N ARG A 313 -0.26 9.81 0.29
CA ARG A 313 -1.02 10.34 -0.85
C ARG A 313 -1.74 11.64 -0.54
N HIS A 314 -2.21 11.80 0.69
CA HIS A 314 -2.98 12.94 1.16
C HIS A 314 -2.37 13.51 2.43
N LEU A 315 -2.04 14.82 2.45
CA LEU A 315 -1.42 15.46 3.63
C LEU A 315 -2.18 15.27 4.95
N PRO A 316 -3.53 15.30 4.98
CA PRO A 316 -4.29 14.94 6.17
C PRO A 316 -3.89 13.62 6.83
N ALA A 317 -3.47 12.62 6.05
CA ALA A 317 -3.11 11.32 6.58
C ALA A 317 -1.84 11.35 7.45
N VAL A 318 -0.92 12.31 7.23
CA VAL A 318 0.25 12.52 8.10
C VAL A 318 -0.18 12.75 9.55
N GLU A 319 -1.23 13.55 9.71
CA GLU A 319 -1.78 13.92 11.02
C GLU A 319 -2.52 12.74 11.65
N THR A 320 -3.46 12.15 10.92
CA THR A 320 -4.26 11.02 11.42
C THR A 320 -3.35 9.85 11.86
N LEU A 321 -2.19 9.67 11.22
CA LEU A 321 -1.24 8.60 11.53
C LEU A 321 -0.54 8.85 12.86
N GLY A 322 -0.24 10.13 13.15
CA GLY A 322 0.30 10.52 14.45
C GLY A 322 -0.70 10.24 15.59
N CYS A 323 -2.00 10.29 15.29
CA CYS A 323 -3.09 10.04 16.23
C CYS A 323 -3.55 8.57 16.28
N ALA A 324 -2.98 7.69 15.46
CA ALA A 324 -3.36 6.28 15.43
C ALA A 324 -3.20 5.62 16.81
N SER A 325 -4.27 4.97 17.27
CA SER A 325 -4.31 4.24 18.54
C SER A 325 -4.34 2.72 18.33
N VAL A 326 -4.82 2.27 17.17
CA VAL A 326 -4.87 0.85 16.80
C VAL A 326 -4.31 0.67 15.39
N ILE A 327 -3.42 -0.31 15.21
CA ILE A 327 -2.94 -0.75 13.90
C ILE A 327 -3.44 -2.18 13.68
N CYS A 328 -4.35 -2.34 12.73
CA CYS A 328 -4.75 -3.63 12.20
C CYS A 328 -3.82 -3.97 11.02
N THR A 329 -3.09 -5.07 11.11
CA THR A 329 -2.10 -5.42 10.08
C THR A 329 -2.26 -6.86 9.62
N ASP A 330 -2.08 -7.09 8.32
CA ASP A 330 -1.98 -8.44 7.77
C ASP A 330 -0.63 -9.09 8.14
N LYS A 331 -0.59 -10.41 8.09
CA LYS A 331 0.60 -11.20 8.40
C LYS A 331 1.51 -11.30 7.18
N THR A 332 0.98 -11.84 6.09
CA THR A 332 1.76 -12.20 4.90
C THR A 332 2.26 -10.93 4.19
N GLY A 333 3.55 -10.88 3.89
CA GLY A 333 4.18 -9.77 3.16
C GLY A 333 4.37 -8.47 3.95
N THR A 334 3.61 -8.27 5.05
CA THR A 334 3.74 -7.08 5.92
C THR A 334 4.61 -7.37 7.15
N LEU A 335 4.25 -8.39 7.94
CA LEU A 335 5.02 -8.83 9.11
C LEU A 335 6.06 -9.88 8.75
N THR A 336 5.81 -10.62 7.68
CA THR A 336 6.70 -11.64 7.11
C THR A 336 7.28 -11.19 5.78
N THR A 337 8.30 -11.89 5.30
CA THR A 337 8.99 -11.56 4.05
C THR A 337 8.20 -11.98 2.80
N ASN A 338 7.12 -12.77 2.95
CA ASN A 338 6.41 -13.44 1.86
C ASN A 338 7.35 -14.28 0.99
N HIS A 339 8.38 -14.85 1.63
CA HIS A 339 9.40 -15.67 1.00
C HIS A 339 9.53 -16.95 1.81
N MET A 340 9.01 -18.07 1.28
CA MET A 340 9.09 -19.35 1.97
C MET A 340 10.54 -19.80 2.11
N THR A 341 10.91 -20.31 3.28
CA THR A 341 12.23 -20.88 3.56
C THR A 341 12.07 -22.21 4.29
N ALA A 342 13.00 -23.13 4.08
CA ALA A 342 13.09 -24.31 4.94
C ALA A 342 13.58 -23.88 6.33
N HIS A 343 12.94 -24.39 7.39
CA HIS A 343 13.28 -24.06 8.77
C HIS A 343 13.76 -25.29 9.56
N THR A 344 13.02 -26.41 9.47
CA THR A 344 13.37 -27.62 10.23
C THR A 344 13.08 -28.87 9.43
N LEU A 345 14.03 -29.80 9.40
CA LEU A 345 13.89 -31.11 8.78
C LEU A 345 13.72 -32.17 9.85
N TYR A 346 12.90 -33.18 9.59
CA TYR A 346 12.85 -34.41 10.36
C TYR A 346 13.30 -35.57 9.48
N ALA A 347 14.48 -36.11 9.77
CA ALA A 347 15.12 -37.18 9.01
C ALA A 347 15.99 -38.05 9.92
N ALA A 348 16.09 -39.35 9.62
CA ALA A 348 16.81 -40.33 10.45
C ALA A 348 16.39 -40.32 11.93
N GLY A 349 15.11 -40.05 12.21
CA GLY A 349 14.56 -40.01 13.58
C GLY A 349 14.95 -38.78 14.42
N ALA A 350 15.60 -37.77 13.83
CA ALA A 350 16.03 -36.56 14.52
C ALA A 350 15.56 -35.27 13.80
N TYR A 351 15.50 -34.17 14.56
CA TYR A 351 15.23 -32.84 14.02
C TYR A 351 16.53 -32.12 13.70
N HIS A 352 16.59 -31.49 12.54
CA HIS A 352 17.75 -30.74 12.06
C HIS A 352 17.31 -29.34 11.64
N ALA A 353 18.07 -28.32 12.02
CA ALA A 353 17.78 -26.96 11.60
C ALA A 353 18.26 -26.73 10.15
N ALA A 354 17.49 -25.98 9.37
CA ALA A 354 17.80 -25.71 7.96
C ALA A 354 18.68 -24.48 7.74
N ASP A 355 18.98 -23.72 8.80
CA ASP A 355 19.75 -22.48 8.77
C ASP A 355 21.27 -22.70 8.84
N ASP A 356 21.74 -23.88 9.25
CA ASP A 356 23.16 -24.27 9.24
C ASP A 356 23.54 -25.06 7.98
N PRO A 357 24.24 -24.46 7.00
CA PRO A 357 24.65 -25.14 5.79
C PRO A 357 25.61 -26.32 6.04
N THR A 358 26.38 -26.29 7.12
CA THR A 358 27.33 -27.36 7.47
C THR A 358 26.58 -28.61 7.94
N ALA A 359 25.58 -28.41 8.81
CA ALA A 359 24.69 -29.47 9.25
C ALA A 359 23.91 -30.06 8.06
N LEU A 360 23.37 -29.21 7.17
CA LEU A 360 22.68 -29.65 5.97
C LEU A 360 23.56 -30.49 5.04
N ARG A 361 24.84 -30.11 4.83
CA ARG A 361 25.80 -30.90 4.02
C ARG A 361 26.03 -32.29 4.61
N THR A 362 26.16 -32.38 5.93
CA THR A 362 26.34 -33.67 6.63
C THR A 362 25.09 -34.53 6.53
N LEU A 363 23.92 -33.93 6.69
CA LEU A 363 22.65 -34.62 6.53
C LEU A 363 22.42 -35.06 5.07
N CYS A 364 22.81 -34.25 4.08
CA CYS A 364 22.72 -34.61 2.67
C CYS A 364 23.62 -35.80 2.31
N ALA A 365 24.80 -35.90 2.92
CA ALA A 365 25.66 -37.06 2.75
C ALA A 365 25.04 -38.34 3.35
N ALA A 366 24.34 -38.22 4.49
CA ALA A 366 23.68 -39.35 5.15
C ALA A 366 22.33 -39.74 4.48
N GLN A 367 21.58 -38.75 4.00
CA GLN A 367 20.21 -38.87 3.46
C GLN A 367 20.11 -38.28 2.05
N PRO A 368 20.88 -38.77 1.06
CA PRO A 368 20.97 -38.14 -0.26
C PRO A 368 19.63 -38.11 -1.01
N GLN A 369 18.77 -39.10 -0.76
CA GLN A 369 17.47 -39.22 -1.44
C GLN A 369 16.47 -38.15 -1.02
N LEU A 370 16.55 -37.62 0.21
CA LEU A 370 15.71 -36.51 0.67
C LEU A 370 16.04 -35.22 -0.11
N PHE A 371 17.32 -34.90 -0.24
CA PHE A 371 17.78 -33.71 -0.94
C PHE A 371 17.67 -33.85 -2.46
N ALA A 372 17.86 -35.05 -3.01
CA ALA A 372 17.60 -35.34 -4.40
C ALA A 372 16.11 -35.16 -4.75
N ALA A 373 15.21 -35.64 -3.90
CA ALA A 373 13.77 -35.41 -4.05
C ALA A 373 13.43 -33.91 -4.02
N ALA A 374 14.00 -33.14 -3.08
CA ALA A 374 13.82 -31.69 -3.03
C ALA A 374 14.34 -30.97 -4.29
N LEU A 375 15.48 -31.41 -4.85
CA LEU A 375 16.13 -30.78 -6.00
C LEU A 375 15.54 -31.17 -7.36
N LEU A 376 15.00 -32.39 -7.51
CA LEU A 376 14.54 -32.94 -8.79
C LEU A 376 13.01 -32.94 -8.94
N CYS A 377 12.28 -33.13 -7.84
CA CYS A 377 10.81 -33.16 -7.82
C CYS A 377 10.25 -31.74 -7.60
N ASN A 378 10.39 -30.85 -8.58
CA ASN A 378 9.88 -29.47 -8.56
C ASN A 378 9.76 -28.90 -9.98
N ASP A 379 8.97 -27.85 -10.16
CA ASP A 379 8.79 -27.18 -11.46
C ASP A 379 9.50 -25.83 -11.53
N VAL A 380 10.54 -25.63 -10.71
CA VAL A 380 11.29 -24.38 -10.59
C VAL A 380 12.20 -24.17 -11.79
N LYS A 381 12.03 -23.03 -12.47
CA LYS A 381 12.86 -22.60 -13.61
C LYS A 381 13.85 -21.51 -13.17
N GLN A 382 14.97 -21.39 -13.87
CA GLN A 382 15.88 -20.25 -13.66
C GLN A 382 15.51 -19.12 -14.64
N GLY A 383 15.31 -17.91 -14.10
CA GLY A 383 15.13 -16.67 -14.85
C GLY A 383 16.18 -15.62 -14.47
N SER A 384 16.10 -14.44 -15.09
CA SER A 384 16.93 -13.29 -14.77
C SER A 384 16.07 -12.05 -14.55
N VAL A 385 16.21 -11.41 -13.39
CA VAL A 385 15.55 -10.13 -13.06
C VAL A 385 16.66 -9.12 -12.75
N ASN A 386 16.70 -8.01 -13.49
CA ASN A 386 17.73 -6.98 -13.35
C ASN A 386 19.19 -7.49 -13.47
N GLY A 387 19.41 -8.59 -14.22
CA GLY A 387 20.73 -9.21 -14.38
C GLY A 387 21.13 -10.20 -13.26
N HIS A 388 20.26 -10.45 -12.28
CA HIS A 388 20.45 -11.47 -11.24
C HIS A 388 19.64 -12.74 -11.55
N THR A 389 20.28 -13.90 -11.40
CA THR A 389 19.61 -15.21 -11.51
C THR A 389 18.57 -15.34 -10.40
N THR A 390 17.32 -15.58 -10.77
CA THR A 390 16.19 -15.78 -9.85
C THR A 390 15.51 -17.11 -10.17
N SER A 391 15.14 -17.86 -9.14
CA SER A 391 14.31 -19.06 -9.26
C SER A 391 12.85 -18.65 -9.43
N LEU A 392 12.19 -19.10 -10.50
CA LEU A 392 10.78 -18.84 -10.80
C LEU A 392 10.00 -20.15 -10.61
N GLY A 393 9.00 -20.14 -9.73
CA GLY A 393 8.17 -21.31 -9.42
C GLY A 393 7.32 -21.07 -8.16
N ASP A 394 6.62 -22.11 -7.70
CA ASP A 394 5.88 -22.03 -6.43
C ASP A 394 6.86 -21.75 -5.26
N PRO A 395 6.53 -20.81 -4.34
CA PRO A 395 7.44 -20.41 -3.27
C PRO A 395 7.94 -21.56 -2.39
N MET A 396 7.11 -22.56 -2.12
CA MET A 396 7.54 -23.72 -1.31
C MET A 396 8.53 -24.58 -2.07
N GLU A 397 8.38 -24.71 -3.39
CA GLU A 397 9.34 -25.43 -4.22
C GLU A 397 10.67 -24.72 -4.35
N VAL A 398 10.64 -23.39 -4.52
CA VAL A 398 11.85 -22.55 -4.52
C VAL A 398 12.62 -22.76 -3.21
N ALA A 399 11.94 -22.70 -2.07
CA ALA A 399 12.54 -22.93 -0.75
C ALA A 399 13.23 -24.30 -0.64
N LEU A 400 12.62 -25.35 -1.18
CA LEU A 400 13.17 -26.71 -1.17
C LEU A 400 14.40 -26.85 -2.07
N VAL A 401 14.36 -26.23 -3.25
CA VAL A 401 15.50 -26.22 -4.18
C VAL A 401 16.67 -25.43 -3.60
N GLU A 402 16.41 -24.29 -2.96
CA GLU A 402 17.43 -23.49 -2.29
C GLU A 402 18.04 -24.24 -1.11
N MET A 403 17.23 -24.91 -0.29
CA MET A 403 17.71 -25.79 0.78
C MET A 403 18.62 -26.90 0.24
N ALA A 404 18.24 -27.55 -0.86
CA ALA A 404 19.06 -28.60 -1.47
C ALA A 404 20.38 -28.08 -2.04
N ARG A 405 20.36 -26.88 -2.66
CA ARG A 405 21.58 -26.21 -3.13
C ARG A 405 22.50 -25.78 -1.98
N ALA A 406 21.93 -25.26 -0.89
CA ALA A 406 22.70 -24.88 0.31
C ALA A 406 23.40 -26.10 0.94
N ALA A 407 22.76 -27.26 0.85
CA ALA A 407 23.32 -28.55 1.27
C ALA A 407 24.39 -29.14 0.31
N ASP A 408 24.76 -28.42 -0.76
CA ASP A 408 25.68 -28.88 -1.81
C ASP A 408 25.20 -30.14 -2.55
N CYS A 409 23.88 -30.30 -2.68
CA CYS A 409 23.32 -31.42 -3.42
C CYS A 409 23.52 -31.22 -4.93
N HIS A 410 24.17 -32.19 -5.57
CA HIS A 410 24.41 -32.21 -7.02
C HIS A 410 23.67 -33.37 -7.70
N ALA A 411 22.51 -33.76 -7.19
CA ALA A 411 21.71 -34.80 -7.81
C ALA A 411 21.34 -34.38 -9.24
N THR A 412 21.63 -35.26 -10.20
CA THR A 412 21.31 -35.08 -11.61
C THR A 412 20.44 -36.23 -12.10
N GLY A 413 19.45 -35.91 -12.92
CA GLY A 413 18.62 -36.91 -13.56
C GLY A 413 17.67 -36.29 -14.58
N GLU A 414 17.67 -36.83 -15.79
CA GLU A 414 16.76 -36.42 -16.86
C GLU A 414 15.33 -36.79 -16.46
N ARG A 415 14.44 -35.81 -16.36
CA ARG A 415 13.01 -36.06 -16.08
C ARG A 415 12.41 -36.78 -17.29
N ARG A 416 12.01 -38.04 -17.10
CA ARG A 416 11.36 -38.86 -18.13
C ARG A 416 9.85 -38.65 -18.15
N ASP A 417 9.25 -38.54 -16.97
CA ASP A 417 7.80 -38.42 -16.83
C ASP A 417 7.42 -37.82 -15.47
N GLU A 418 6.15 -37.47 -15.31
CA GLU A 418 5.61 -36.88 -14.09
C GLU A 418 4.12 -37.15 -13.88
N ILE A 419 3.70 -37.11 -12.61
CA ILE A 419 2.31 -36.93 -12.23
C ILE A 419 2.25 -35.56 -11.56
N PRO A 420 1.75 -34.51 -12.25
CA PRO A 420 1.82 -33.11 -11.81
C PRO A 420 1.07 -32.92 -10.48
N PHE A 421 1.30 -31.82 -9.76
CA PHE A 421 0.56 -31.60 -8.51
C PHE A 421 -0.96 -31.53 -8.76
N ASP A 422 -1.73 -32.25 -7.95
CA ASP A 422 -3.20 -32.18 -7.97
C ASP A 422 -3.75 -31.88 -6.57
N SER A 423 -4.71 -30.97 -6.47
CA SER A 423 -5.27 -30.50 -5.19
C SER A 423 -6.06 -31.58 -4.43
N THR A 424 -6.58 -32.59 -5.12
CA THR A 424 -7.25 -33.74 -4.50
C THR A 424 -6.23 -34.76 -3.99
N ARG A 425 -5.16 -35.01 -4.74
CA ARG A 425 -4.06 -35.93 -4.35
C ARG A 425 -3.07 -35.33 -3.35
N ARG A 426 -2.90 -34.00 -3.36
CA ARG A 426 -1.99 -33.21 -2.51
C ARG A 426 -0.53 -33.65 -2.57
N ARG A 427 -0.05 -34.06 -3.76
CA ARG A 427 1.32 -34.53 -3.99
C ARG A 427 1.75 -34.35 -5.45
N LEU A 428 3.06 -34.21 -5.65
CA LEU A 428 3.76 -34.18 -6.93
C LEU A 428 4.68 -35.40 -7.00
N THR A 429 4.72 -36.05 -8.17
CA THR A 429 5.58 -37.22 -8.42
C THR A 429 6.34 -37.02 -9.72
N THR A 430 7.66 -37.24 -9.72
CA THR A 430 8.51 -37.11 -10.92
C THR A 430 9.41 -38.33 -11.08
N VAL A 431 9.63 -38.75 -12.32
CA VAL A 431 10.46 -39.91 -12.67
C VAL A 431 11.70 -39.44 -13.40
N HIS A 432 12.87 -39.87 -12.92
CA HIS A 432 14.16 -39.42 -13.40
C HIS A 432 15.06 -40.59 -13.81
N ALA A 433 15.74 -40.44 -14.95
CA ALA A 433 16.85 -41.29 -15.32
C ALA A 433 18.11 -40.81 -14.61
N THR A 434 18.59 -41.58 -13.62
CA THR A 434 19.79 -41.23 -12.83
C THR A 434 20.91 -42.23 -13.07
N ALA A 435 22.12 -41.93 -12.59
CA ALA A 435 23.23 -42.89 -12.62
C ALA A 435 22.96 -44.19 -11.83
N GLN A 436 21.95 -44.19 -10.94
CA GLN A 436 21.54 -45.33 -10.13
C GLN A 436 20.38 -46.12 -10.77
N GLY A 437 19.98 -45.76 -11.99
CA GLY A 437 18.81 -46.29 -12.69
C GLY A 437 17.63 -45.32 -12.68
N THR A 438 16.45 -45.82 -13.03
CA THR A 438 15.22 -45.03 -13.05
C THR A 438 14.68 -44.85 -11.63
N LEU A 439 14.68 -43.61 -11.12
CA LEU A 439 14.21 -43.28 -9.77
C LEU A 439 12.95 -42.42 -9.85
N LEU A 440 11.99 -42.74 -8.99
CA LEU A 440 10.79 -41.96 -8.75
C LEU A 440 10.96 -41.17 -7.45
N TYR A 441 10.63 -39.88 -7.49
CA TYR A 441 10.56 -39.01 -6.32
C TYR A 441 9.12 -38.51 -6.15
N CYS A 442 8.65 -38.46 -4.91
CA CYS A 442 7.33 -37.96 -4.57
C CYS A 442 7.42 -37.03 -3.37
N LYS A 443 6.74 -35.88 -3.44
CA LYS A 443 6.58 -34.95 -2.32
C LYS A 443 5.12 -34.55 -2.15
N GLY A 444 4.66 -34.36 -0.92
CA GLY A 444 3.28 -33.95 -0.67
C GLY A 444 2.91 -33.90 0.80
N ALA A 445 1.60 -33.83 1.08
CA ALA A 445 1.08 -33.90 2.44
C ALA A 445 1.35 -35.28 3.05
N LEU A 446 1.83 -35.33 4.30
CA LEU A 446 2.14 -36.61 4.96
C LEU A 446 0.91 -37.53 5.03
N GLU A 447 -0.28 -36.97 5.26
CA GLU A 447 -1.54 -37.72 5.32
C GLU A 447 -1.88 -38.49 4.04
N THR A 448 -1.51 -37.96 2.87
CA THR A 448 -1.78 -38.61 1.57
C THR A 448 -0.62 -39.48 1.10
N LEU A 449 0.61 -39.18 1.55
CA LEU A 449 1.83 -39.86 1.15
C LEU A 449 2.16 -41.07 2.05
N LEU A 450 1.91 -40.98 3.35
CA LEU A 450 2.17 -42.05 4.33
C LEU A 450 1.43 -43.38 4.03
N PRO A 451 0.17 -43.39 3.55
CA PRO A 451 -0.51 -44.64 3.17
C PRO A 451 0.14 -45.35 1.98
N LEU A 452 0.88 -44.63 1.14
CA LEU A 452 1.54 -45.16 -0.06
C LEU A 452 2.96 -45.69 0.24
N CYS A 453 3.46 -45.47 1.45
CA CYS A 453 4.79 -45.89 1.87
C CYS A 453 4.75 -47.28 2.52
N GLY A 454 5.55 -48.20 1.98
CA GLY A 454 5.78 -49.54 2.54
C GLY A 454 7.07 -49.62 3.35
N PHE A 455 8.00 -48.69 3.08
CA PHE A 455 9.35 -48.68 3.66
C PHE A 455 9.70 -47.29 4.19
N VAL A 456 10.72 -47.23 5.03
CA VAL A 456 11.32 -46.00 5.56
C VAL A 456 12.84 -46.08 5.44
N GLN A 457 13.45 -44.96 5.11
CA GLN A 457 14.89 -44.81 5.11
C GLN A 457 15.30 -43.89 6.26
N ASP A 458 15.79 -44.49 7.33
CA ASP A 458 16.56 -43.81 8.38
C ASP A 458 18.06 -43.96 8.01
N ASP A 459 18.92 -44.38 8.93
CA ASP A 459 20.33 -44.66 8.62
C ASP A 459 20.51 -46.04 7.95
N GLY A 460 21.02 -46.02 6.72
CA GLY A 460 21.36 -47.24 5.96
C GLY A 460 20.25 -47.70 4.99
N PRO A 461 20.14 -49.02 4.71
CA PRO A 461 19.22 -49.54 3.71
C PRO A 461 17.74 -49.39 4.13
N PRO A 462 16.79 -49.27 3.18
CA PRO A 462 15.37 -49.15 3.48
C PRO A 462 14.83 -50.29 4.34
N GLN A 463 14.07 -49.97 5.38
CA GLN A 463 13.44 -50.92 6.29
C GLN A 463 11.92 -50.89 6.18
N PRO A 464 11.19 -51.98 6.50
CA PRO A 464 9.73 -51.97 6.52
C PRO A 464 9.17 -50.88 7.45
N LEU A 465 8.18 -50.13 6.97
CA LEU A 465 7.55 -49.06 7.74
C LEU A 465 6.62 -49.63 8.82
N THR A 466 7.14 -49.76 10.04
CA THR A 466 6.41 -50.24 11.21
C THR A 466 5.42 -49.21 11.76
N GLU A 467 4.40 -49.64 12.49
CA GLU A 467 3.44 -48.74 13.16
C GLU A 467 4.12 -47.74 14.13
N ALA A 468 5.17 -48.16 14.82
CA ALA A 468 5.95 -47.28 15.68
C ALA A 468 6.63 -46.15 14.88
N ARG A 469 7.16 -46.45 13.69
CA ARG A 469 7.76 -45.45 12.79
C ARG A 469 6.68 -44.54 12.18
N ARG A 470 5.52 -45.09 11.78
CA ARG A 470 4.36 -44.29 11.32
C ARG A 470 3.95 -43.27 12.38
N ALA A 471 3.80 -43.70 13.63
CA ALA A 471 3.47 -42.84 14.75
C ALA A 471 4.51 -41.74 15.00
N ALA A 472 5.82 -42.06 14.87
CA ALA A 472 6.89 -41.09 15.03
C ALA A 472 6.84 -39.97 13.97
N PHE A 473 6.57 -40.30 12.71
CA PHE A 473 6.40 -39.30 11.64
C PHE A 473 5.16 -38.41 11.84
N LEU A 474 4.04 -38.99 12.27
CA LEU A 474 2.84 -38.23 12.61
C LEU A 474 3.08 -37.27 13.79
N GLN A 475 3.78 -37.74 14.84
CA GLN A 475 4.17 -36.91 15.97
C GLN A 475 5.15 -35.79 15.55
N ALA A 476 6.06 -36.08 14.62
CA ALA A 476 6.97 -35.08 14.09
C ALA A 476 6.26 -34.01 13.27
N GLN A 477 5.31 -34.41 12.41
CA GLN A 477 4.45 -33.46 11.70
C GLN A 477 3.70 -32.55 12.68
N GLU A 478 3.08 -33.13 13.71
CA GLU A 478 2.31 -32.38 14.70
C GLU A 478 3.20 -31.35 15.43
N ARG A 479 4.42 -31.74 15.83
CA ARG A 479 5.36 -30.83 16.49
C ARG A 479 5.80 -29.68 15.58
N LEU A 480 6.09 -29.96 14.31
CA LEU A 480 6.45 -28.93 13.33
C LEU A 480 5.26 -27.99 13.05
N ALA A 481 4.04 -28.54 12.95
CA ALA A 481 2.83 -27.75 12.77
C ALA A 481 2.52 -26.85 13.99
N GLN A 482 2.80 -27.31 15.22
CA GLN A 482 2.69 -26.51 16.44
C GLN A 482 3.68 -25.33 16.48
N GLN A 483 4.80 -25.44 15.76
CA GLN A 483 5.73 -24.33 15.55
C GLN A 483 5.27 -23.37 14.43
N GLY A 484 4.11 -23.63 13.81
CA GLY A 484 3.58 -22.82 12.71
C GLY A 484 4.16 -23.18 11.33
N LEU A 485 4.95 -24.25 11.23
CA LEU A 485 5.61 -24.66 10.00
C LEU A 485 4.63 -25.40 9.07
N ARG A 486 4.72 -25.14 7.76
CA ARG A 486 4.07 -25.93 6.70
C ARG A 486 4.92 -27.16 6.43
N VAL A 487 4.37 -28.35 6.66
CA VAL A 487 5.13 -29.60 6.59
C VAL A 487 4.88 -30.34 5.27
N LEU A 488 5.96 -30.69 4.55
CA LEU A 488 5.93 -31.57 3.39
C LEU A 488 6.70 -32.85 3.68
N ALA A 489 6.16 -33.99 3.24
CA ALA A 489 6.79 -35.29 3.32
C ALA A 489 7.43 -35.66 1.98
N PHE A 490 8.54 -36.40 2.06
CA PHE A 490 9.30 -36.85 0.90
C PHE A 490 9.42 -38.36 0.90
N ALA A 491 9.28 -38.95 -0.28
CA ALA A 491 9.53 -40.36 -0.51
C ALA A 491 10.13 -40.59 -1.89
N TRP A 492 10.73 -41.76 -2.07
CA TRP A 492 11.30 -42.19 -3.35
C TRP A 492 11.11 -43.69 -3.57
N ARG A 493 11.35 -44.13 -4.80
CA ARG A 493 11.35 -45.55 -5.17
C ARG A 493 12.21 -45.79 -6.40
N ALA A 494 12.94 -46.90 -6.44
CA ALA A 494 13.59 -47.35 -7.67
C ALA A 494 12.57 -48.07 -8.56
N LEU A 495 12.47 -47.69 -9.83
CA LEU A 495 11.60 -48.31 -10.82
C LEU A 495 12.41 -49.24 -11.75
N PRO A 496 11.86 -50.41 -12.12
CA PRO A 496 12.38 -51.17 -13.26
C PRO A 496 12.13 -50.41 -14.57
N ASP A 497 13.05 -50.51 -15.54
CA ASP A 497 13.11 -49.64 -16.74
C ASP A 497 11.87 -49.68 -17.67
N ASP A 498 10.95 -50.64 -17.52
CA ASP A 498 9.79 -50.88 -18.42
C ASP A 498 8.39 -50.72 -17.75
N GLY A 499 8.29 -50.03 -16.61
CA GLY A 499 7.03 -49.92 -15.85
C GLY A 499 6.00 -48.90 -16.41
N ALA A 500 4.78 -49.35 -16.73
CA ALA A 500 3.65 -48.50 -17.13
C ALA A 500 3.23 -47.48 -16.03
N SER A 501 2.73 -46.31 -16.45
CA SER A 501 2.46 -45.12 -15.61
C SER A 501 1.46 -45.31 -14.47
N ASP A 502 0.48 -46.19 -14.64
CA ASP A 502 -0.70 -46.23 -13.78
C ASP A 502 -0.46 -46.83 -12.37
N GLN A 503 0.75 -47.32 -12.07
CA GLN A 503 1.12 -47.96 -10.78
C GLN A 503 2.42 -47.39 -10.19
N TRP A 504 2.66 -46.09 -10.32
CA TRP A 504 3.89 -45.49 -9.81
C TRP A 504 3.90 -45.18 -8.30
N GLU A 505 2.74 -44.89 -7.72
CA GLU A 505 2.64 -44.39 -6.34
C GLU A 505 2.25 -45.50 -5.33
N HIS A 506 3.05 -46.57 -5.22
CA HIS A 506 2.88 -47.61 -4.18
C HIS A 506 4.23 -48.07 -3.63
N ASP A 507 4.23 -48.71 -2.46
CA ASP A 507 5.44 -49.24 -1.81
C ASP A 507 6.61 -48.23 -1.77
N LEU A 508 6.29 -46.95 -1.58
CA LEU A 508 7.28 -45.89 -1.55
C LEU A 508 8.16 -45.99 -0.30
N ILE A 509 9.38 -45.46 -0.40
CA ILE A 509 10.34 -45.38 0.71
C ILE A 509 10.29 -43.96 1.27
N LEU A 510 9.72 -43.80 2.47
CA LEU A 510 9.63 -42.51 3.17
C LEU A 510 11.01 -42.09 3.68
N THR A 511 11.45 -40.86 3.39
CA THR A 511 12.79 -40.36 3.79
C THR A 511 12.73 -39.34 4.91
N GLY A 512 11.81 -38.38 4.84
CA GLY A 512 11.81 -37.28 5.80
C GLY A 512 10.67 -36.30 5.63
N LEU A 513 10.60 -35.37 6.58
CA LEU A 513 9.71 -34.21 6.55
C LEU A 513 10.55 -32.93 6.46
N VAL A 514 10.05 -31.93 5.75
CA VAL A 514 10.60 -30.57 5.76
C VAL A 514 9.49 -29.62 6.21
N GLY A 515 9.75 -28.92 7.30
CA GLY A 515 8.97 -27.79 7.80
C GLY A 515 9.46 -26.50 7.14
N LEU A 516 8.56 -25.88 6.38
CA LEU A 516 8.75 -24.61 5.70
C LEU A 516 8.06 -23.50 6.49
N GLU A 517 8.66 -22.31 6.52
CA GLU A 517 8.04 -21.13 7.09
C GLU A 517 8.12 -19.93 6.15
N ASP A 518 7.27 -18.95 6.43
CA ASP A 518 7.38 -17.60 5.88
C ASP A 518 7.91 -16.73 7.03
N PRO A 519 9.24 -16.50 7.10
CA PRO A 519 9.87 -15.96 8.29
C PRO A 519 9.45 -14.51 8.53
N PRO A 520 9.32 -14.10 9.81
CA PRO A 520 9.08 -12.70 10.13
C PRO A 520 10.27 -11.83 9.72
N ARG A 521 10.00 -10.58 9.37
CA ARG A 521 11.07 -9.62 9.09
C ARG A 521 11.85 -9.29 10.38
N PRO A 522 13.19 -9.19 10.36
CA PRO A 522 13.99 -9.04 11.58
C PRO A 522 13.73 -7.74 12.35
N GLU A 523 13.26 -6.68 11.68
CA GLU A 523 12.91 -5.39 12.27
C GLU A 523 11.51 -5.34 12.93
N VAL A 524 10.64 -6.32 12.66
CA VAL A 524 9.25 -6.33 13.13
C VAL A 524 9.13 -6.45 14.65
N PRO A 525 9.89 -7.31 15.36
CA PRO A 525 9.82 -7.41 16.82
C PRO A 525 10.09 -6.06 17.51
N ASP A 526 11.10 -5.33 17.05
CA ASP A 526 11.45 -4.01 17.58
C ASP A 526 10.37 -2.97 17.26
N ALA A 527 9.79 -3.04 16.06
CA ALA A 527 8.69 -2.17 15.64
C ALA A 527 7.44 -2.38 16.53
N ILE A 528 7.06 -3.63 16.81
CA ILE A 528 5.93 -3.96 17.70
C ILE A 528 6.21 -3.49 19.13
N ALA A 529 7.43 -3.68 19.63
CA ALA A 529 7.82 -3.19 20.95
C ALA A 529 7.67 -1.66 21.06
N LYS A 530 8.09 -0.90 20.03
CA LYS A 530 7.90 0.55 19.96
C LYS A 530 6.42 0.94 19.92
N CYS A 531 5.58 0.23 19.15
CA CYS A 531 4.14 0.46 19.15
C CYS A 531 3.53 0.31 20.55
N HIS A 532 3.85 -0.78 21.25
CA HIS A 532 3.36 -1.01 22.61
C HIS A 532 3.83 0.06 23.60
N GLN A 533 5.11 0.48 23.53
CA GLN A 533 5.63 1.60 24.34
C GLN A 533 4.90 2.92 24.04
N ALA A 534 4.51 3.12 22.79
CA ALA A 534 3.79 4.29 22.31
C ALA A 534 2.27 4.26 22.62
N GLY A 535 1.79 3.22 23.30
CA GLY A 535 0.38 3.01 23.64
C GLY A 535 -0.51 2.59 22.46
N ILE A 536 0.10 2.11 21.38
CA ILE A 536 -0.61 1.68 20.16
C ILE A 536 -0.89 0.20 20.26
N LYS A 537 -2.16 -0.18 20.12
CA LYS A 537 -2.57 -1.59 20.05
C LYS A 537 -2.34 -2.12 18.64
N VAL A 538 -1.53 -3.18 18.50
CA VAL A 538 -1.35 -3.86 17.22
C VAL A 538 -2.24 -5.11 17.20
N ILE A 539 -2.99 -5.31 16.13
CA ILE A 539 -3.89 -6.45 15.94
C ILE A 539 -3.54 -7.12 14.62
N MET A 540 -3.15 -8.40 14.67
CA MET A 540 -2.99 -9.20 13.46
C MET A 540 -4.36 -9.65 12.95
N VAL A 541 -4.63 -9.38 11.68
CA VAL A 541 -5.86 -9.76 10.98
C VAL A 541 -5.48 -10.50 9.71
N THR A 542 -5.55 -11.83 9.72
CA THR A 542 -5.00 -12.66 8.64
C THR A 542 -5.96 -13.74 8.14
N GLY A 543 -5.77 -14.13 6.88
CA GLY A 543 -6.43 -15.30 6.26
C GLY A 543 -5.80 -16.65 6.64
N ASP A 544 -4.68 -16.66 7.35
CA ASP A 544 -3.95 -17.87 7.73
C ASP A 544 -4.66 -18.70 8.80
N LEU A 545 -4.18 -19.93 9.00
CA LEU A 545 -4.66 -20.82 10.05
C LEU A 545 -4.35 -20.26 11.45
N PRO A 546 -5.22 -20.49 12.45
CA PRO A 546 -5.04 -19.94 13.79
C PRO A 546 -3.70 -20.28 14.44
N HIS A 547 -3.23 -21.52 14.33
CA HIS A 547 -1.97 -21.96 14.94
C HIS A 547 -0.74 -21.31 14.28
N THR A 548 -0.73 -21.19 12.94
CA THR A 548 0.34 -20.50 12.22
C THR A 548 0.39 -19.02 12.58
N ALA A 549 -0.77 -18.37 12.62
CA ALA A 549 -0.87 -16.96 12.99
C ALA A 549 -0.42 -16.73 14.44
N GLU A 550 -0.82 -17.61 15.37
CA GLU A 550 -0.38 -17.54 16.77
C GLU A 550 1.13 -17.75 16.92
N ALA A 551 1.72 -18.73 16.23
CA ALA A 551 3.15 -19.01 16.28
C ALA A 551 3.97 -17.80 15.84
N VAL A 552 3.64 -17.22 14.66
CA VAL A 552 4.29 -16.01 14.14
C VAL A 552 4.07 -14.83 15.10
N ALA A 553 2.86 -14.65 15.61
CA ALA A 553 2.53 -13.56 16.52
C ALA A 553 3.31 -13.65 17.86
N ARG A 554 3.59 -14.86 18.36
CA ARG A 554 4.47 -15.07 19.52
C ARG A 554 5.93 -14.78 19.18
N GLN A 555 6.41 -15.26 18.03
CA GLN A 555 7.79 -15.05 17.58
C GLN A 555 8.15 -13.57 17.45
N ILE A 556 7.22 -12.76 16.92
CA ILE A 556 7.40 -11.30 16.77
C ILE A 556 7.08 -10.50 18.03
N GLY A 557 6.71 -11.16 19.13
CA GLY A 557 6.38 -10.51 20.40
C GLY A 557 5.06 -9.73 20.43
N LEU A 558 4.16 -10.00 19.48
CA LEU A 558 2.78 -9.47 19.44
C LEU A 558 1.92 -10.10 20.54
N LEU A 559 2.06 -11.41 20.74
CA LEU A 559 1.39 -12.16 21.81
C LEU A 559 2.41 -12.59 22.86
N ARG A 560 2.20 -12.17 24.10
CA ARG A 560 3.10 -12.47 25.24
C ARG A 560 2.39 -13.27 26.32
N THR A 561 1.05 -13.21 26.36
CA THR A 561 0.26 -13.94 27.34
C THR A 561 0.13 -15.42 26.98
N GLU A 562 -0.02 -16.29 27.97
CA GLU A 562 -0.23 -17.73 27.73
C GLU A 562 -1.57 -18.00 27.04
N ARG A 563 -2.60 -17.18 27.30
CA ARG A 563 -3.96 -17.36 26.76
C ARG A 563 -4.45 -16.09 26.03
N PRO A 564 -3.91 -15.81 24.83
CA PRO A 564 -4.38 -14.71 24.00
C PRO A 564 -5.78 -15.00 23.46
N ARG A 565 -6.53 -13.96 23.09
CA ARG A 565 -7.85 -14.14 22.47
C ARG A 565 -7.71 -14.32 20.96
N ILE A 566 -7.90 -15.54 20.48
CA ILE A 566 -7.87 -15.83 19.04
C ILE A 566 -9.31 -16.00 18.54
N VAL A 567 -9.69 -15.22 17.53
CA VAL A 567 -11.03 -15.24 16.93
C VAL A 567 -10.92 -15.64 15.47
N THR A 568 -11.57 -16.74 15.10
CA THR A 568 -11.65 -17.17 13.70
C THR A 568 -12.71 -16.39 12.93
N GLY A 569 -12.60 -16.30 11.60
CA GLY A 569 -13.64 -15.69 10.76
C GLY A 569 -15.03 -16.30 10.95
N ALA A 570 -15.11 -17.63 11.16
CA ALA A 570 -16.38 -18.32 11.45
C ALA A 570 -16.98 -17.92 12.81
N GLN A 571 -16.14 -17.68 13.82
CA GLN A 571 -16.61 -17.15 15.11
C GLN A 571 -17.01 -15.68 14.98
N LEU A 572 -16.24 -14.87 14.26
CA LEU A 572 -16.49 -13.46 14.02
C LEU A 572 -17.84 -13.22 13.34
N GLN A 573 -18.23 -14.07 12.39
CA GLN A 573 -19.56 -14.01 11.77
C GLN A 573 -20.71 -14.14 12.77
N ARG A 574 -20.54 -14.95 13.82
CA ARG A 574 -21.56 -15.19 14.85
C ARG A 574 -21.61 -14.10 15.92
N LEU A 575 -20.58 -13.26 16.02
CA LEU A 575 -20.55 -12.17 16.98
C LEU A 575 -21.44 -11.01 16.49
N SER A 576 -22.33 -10.56 17.37
CA SER A 576 -22.97 -9.25 17.24
C SER A 576 -21.94 -8.11 17.37
N VAL A 577 -22.30 -6.91 16.92
CA VAL A 577 -21.42 -5.72 17.01
C VAL A 577 -20.97 -5.47 18.46
N VAL A 578 -21.86 -5.60 19.44
CA VAL A 578 -21.55 -5.40 20.86
C VAL A 578 -20.60 -6.49 21.38
N GLN A 579 -20.82 -7.75 21.01
CA GLN A 579 -19.92 -8.84 21.41
C GLN A 579 -18.53 -8.71 20.78
N LEU A 580 -18.46 -8.21 19.54
CA LEU A 580 -17.19 -7.90 18.88
C LEU A 580 -16.46 -6.75 19.61
N GLN A 581 -17.17 -5.68 19.98
CA GLN A 581 -16.60 -4.58 20.75
C GLN A 581 -16.06 -5.02 22.12
N LEU A 582 -16.75 -5.94 22.81
CA LEU A 582 -16.28 -6.56 24.05
C LEU A 582 -15.08 -7.48 23.82
N ALA A 583 -15.04 -8.19 22.69
CA ALA A 583 -13.90 -9.02 22.33
C ALA A 583 -12.63 -8.17 22.10
N LEU A 584 -12.80 -7.03 21.44
CA LEU A 584 -11.73 -6.07 21.15
C LEU A 584 -11.16 -5.38 22.41
N ASP A 585 -11.79 -5.49 23.58
CA ASP A 585 -11.25 -5.01 24.86
C ASP A 585 -10.15 -5.92 25.43
N ALA A 586 -10.01 -7.16 24.92
CA ALA A 586 -8.93 -8.05 25.32
C ALA A 586 -7.56 -7.40 25.03
N PRO A 587 -6.58 -7.49 25.94
CA PRO A 587 -5.28 -6.84 25.76
C PRO A 587 -4.55 -7.38 24.53
N GLU A 588 -4.58 -8.70 24.34
CA GLU A 588 -3.99 -9.41 23.20
C GLU A 588 -5.10 -10.13 22.44
N ILE A 589 -5.33 -9.72 21.19
CA ILE A 589 -6.33 -10.31 20.31
C ILE A 589 -5.75 -10.49 18.90
N LEU A 590 -6.05 -11.63 18.29
CA LEU A 590 -5.66 -12.00 16.93
C LEU A 590 -6.88 -12.53 16.17
N PHE A 591 -7.02 -12.14 14.91
CA PHE A 591 -8.05 -12.66 14.03
C PHE A 591 -7.42 -13.52 12.92
N ALA A 592 -7.92 -14.75 12.77
CA ALA A 592 -7.41 -15.74 11.81
C ALA A 592 -8.53 -16.25 10.90
N ARG A 593 -8.18 -16.76 9.71
CA ARG A 593 -9.16 -17.19 8.68
C ARG A 593 -10.21 -16.09 8.39
N VAL A 594 -9.78 -14.84 8.35
CA VAL A 594 -10.65 -13.67 8.17
C VAL A 594 -10.86 -13.40 6.68
N ALA A 595 -12.12 -13.20 6.28
CA ALA A 595 -12.46 -12.73 4.95
C ALA A 595 -12.44 -11.20 4.86
N ALA A 596 -12.32 -10.63 3.67
CA ALA A 596 -12.12 -9.19 3.54
C ALA A 596 -13.31 -8.33 4.01
N ASP A 597 -14.55 -8.81 3.83
CA ASP A 597 -15.77 -8.19 4.37
C ASP A 597 -15.73 -8.10 5.91
N GLN A 598 -15.07 -9.07 6.55
CA GLN A 598 -14.91 -9.12 7.99
C GLN A 598 -13.83 -8.16 8.50
N LYS A 599 -12.81 -7.84 7.69
CA LYS A 599 -11.82 -6.80 8.03
C LYS A 599 -12.53 -5.44 8.21
N LEU A 600 -13.44 -5.09 7.31
CA LEU A 600 -14.27 -3.88 7.43
C LEU A 600 -15.08 -3.86 8.73
N ARG A 601 -15.69 -4.99 9.13
CA ARG A 601 -16.45 -5.09 10.38
C ARG A 601 -15.58 -4.83 11.62
N ILE A 602 -14.34 -5.31 11.61
CA ILE A 602 -13.37 -5.07 12.69
C ILE A 602 -13.04 -3.57 12.78
N VAL A 603 -12.75 -2.92 11.64
CA VAL A 603 -12.46 -1.48 11.56
C VAL A 603 -13.63 -0.66 12.12
N GLN A 604 -14.85 -0.92 11.65
CA GLN A 604 -16.05 -0.20 12.11
C GLN A 604 -16.31 -0.40 13.61
N ALA A 605 -16.08 -1.61 14.14
CA ALA A 605 -16.26 -1.88 15.57
C ALA A 605 -15.24 -1.11 16.43
N LEU A 606 -13.99 -0.98 15.97
CA LEU A 606 -12.95 -0.17 16.62
C LEU A 606 -13.26 1.34 16.55
N GLN A 607 -13.69 1.83 15.38
CA GLN A 607 -14.09 3.23 15.18
C GLN A 607 -15.30 3.59 16.05
N ALA A 608 -16.26 2.69 16.20
CA ALA A 608 -17.39 2.87 17.11
C ALA A 608 -16.97 2.95 18.59
N LYS A 609 -15.76 2.47 18.94
CA LYS A 609 -15.11 2.67 20.24
C LYS A 609 -14.20 3.90 20.28
N GLN A 610 -14.34 4.82 19.31
CA GLN A 610 -13.56 6.06 19.18
C GLN A 610 -12.05 5.84 19.07
N GLN A 611 -11.63 4.67 18.57
CA GLN A 611 -10.23 4.42 18.23
C GLN A 611 -9.92 5.00 16.85
N ILE A 612 -8.69 5.50 16.67
CA ILE A 612 -8.17 5.90 15.35
C ILE A 612 -7.47 4.69 14.77
N VAL A 613 -8.04 4.13 13.70
CA VAL A 613 -7.68 2.83 13.15
C VAL A 613 -6.84 3.01 11.90
N ALA A 614 -5.60 2.54 11.94
CA ALA A 614 -4.79 2.28 10.76
C ALA A 614 -4.98 0.82 10.33
N LEU A 615 -5.23 0.56 9.05
CA LEU A 615 -5.38 -0.79 8.50
C LEU A 615 -4.37 -1.02 7.39
N THR A 616 -3.65 -2.14 7.39
CA THR A 616 -2.86 -2.60 6.24
C THR A 616 -3.64 -3.59 5.38
N GLY A 617 -3.43 -3.54 4.07
CA GLY A 617 -4.03 -4.47 3.10
C GLY A 617 -3.30 -4.42 1.75
N ASP A 618 -3.36 -5.52 1.02
CA ASP A 618 -2.66 -5.73 -0.25
C ASP A 618 -3.64 -6.09 -1.38
N GLY A 619 -4.71 -6.81 -1.07
CA GLY A 619 -5.68 -7.29 -2.07
C GLY A 619 -6.80 -6.31 -2.42
N VAL A 620 -7.38 -6.50 -3.61
CA VAL A 620 -8.59 -5.79 -4.09
C VAL A 620 -9.73 -5.86 -3.07
N ASN A 621 -9.87 -7.00 -2.40
CA ASN A 621 -10.93 -7.23 -1.43
C ASN A 621 -10.77 -6.38 -0.16
N ASP A 622 -9.56 -5.90 0.14
CA ASP A 622 -9.28 -5.06 1.31
C ASP A 622 -9.59 -3.58 1.05
N ALA A 623 -9.78 -3.17 -0.21
CA ALA A 623 -10.04 -1.79 -0.60
C ALA A 623 -11.22 -1.13 0.16
N PRO A 624 -12.37 -1.79 0.39
CA PRO A 624 -13.45 -1.21 1.19
C PRO A 624 -13.04 -0.97 2.65
N ALA A 625 -12.25 -1.87 3.23
CA ALA A 625 -11.78 -1.75 4.61
C ALA A 625 -10.68 -0.67 4.72
N LEU A 626 -9.78 -0.58 3.73
CA LEU A 626 -8.75 0.45 3.64
C LEU A 626 -9.36 1.85 3.54
N ARG A 627 -10.38 2.01 2.69
CA ARG A 627 -11.08 3.30 2.51
C ARG A 627 -11.95 3.70 3.70
N ALA A 628 -12.42 2.72 4.48
CA ALA A 628 -13.22 2.96 5.67
C ALA A 628 -12.37 3.26 6.92
N ALA A 629 -11.13 2.77 6.97
CA ALA A 629 -10.20 3.05 8.05
C ALA A 629 -9.89 4.55 8.13
N ASP A 630 -9.49 5.02 9.32
CA ASP A 630 -9.05 6.41 9.47
C ASP A 630 -7.76 6.65 8.69
N ILE A 631 -6.95 5.60 8.55
CA ILE A 631 -5.86 5.50 7.56
C ILE A 631 -5.84 4.12 6.92
N GLY A 632 -6.03 4.09 5.60
CA GLY A 632 -5.70 2.93 4.78
C GLY A 632 -4.21 2.90 4.43
N ILE A 633 -3.55 1.76 4.63
CA ILE A 633 -2.14 1.52 4.30
C ILE A 633 -2.06 0.38 3.27
N ALA A 634 -1.58 0.67 2.06
CA ALA A 634 -1.37 -0.33 1.04
C ALA A 634 0.10 -0.76 0.92
N MET A 635 0.30 -2.01 0.52
CA MET A 635 1.61 -2.54 0.16
C MET A 635 2.02 -1.99 -1.21
N GLY A 636 3.28 -1.58 -1.36
CA GLY A 636 3.80 -0.95 -2.56
C GLY A 636 4.31 -1.94 -3.59
N ILE A 637 4.83 -3.09 -3.15
CA ILE A 637 5.37 -4.14 -4.03
C ILE A 637 4.30 -5.20 -4.32
N THR A 638 3.71 -5.77 -3.27
CA THR A 638 2.71 -6.85 -3.36
C THR A 638 1.27 -6.35 -3.47
N GLY A 639 1.02 -5.08 -3.15
CA GLY A 639 -0.32 -4.53 -3.15
C GLY A 639 -0.85 -4.31 -4.56
N THR A 640 -2.07 -4.79 -4.79
CA THR A 640 -2.87 -4.54 -5.98
C THR A 640 -3.08 -3.03 -6.17
N ASP A 641 -3.22 -2.60 -7.42
CA ASP A 641 -3.44 -1.20 -7.72
C ASP A 641 -4.74 -0.65 -7.10
N VAL A 642 -5.80 -1.47 -7.02
CA VAL A 642 -7.02 -1.11 -6.29
C VAL A 642 -6.76 -0.85 -4.81
N ALA A 643 -5.94 -1.68 -4.14
CA ALA A 643 -5.57 -1.45 -2.74
C ALA A 643 -4.75 -0.16 -2.59
N ARG A 644 -3.78 0.06 -3.49
CA ARG A 644 -2.98 1.30 -3.53
C ARG A 644 -3.85 2.54 -3.78
N GLU A 645 -4.90 2.42 -4.61
CA GLU A 645 -5.85 3.49 -4.90
C GLU A 645 -6.82 3.77 -3.73
N ALA A 646 -7.19 2.75 -2.97
CA ALA A 646 -8.05 2.90 -1.81
C ALA A 646 -7.33 3.44 -0.57
N ALA A 647 -6.01 3.30 -0.49
CA ALA A 647 -5.19 3.68 0.66
C ALA A 647 -4.75 5.16 0.69
N ASP A 648 -4.55 5.68 1.90
CA ASP A 648 -4.01 7.02 2.16
C ASP A 648 -2.47 7.05 2.19
N MET A 649 -1.86 5.91 2.54
CA MET A 649 -0.42 5.69 2.62
C MET A 649 -0.03 4.42 1.87
N ILE A 650 1.13 4.42 1.21
CA ILE A 650 1.70 3.27 0.53
C ILE A 650 3.08 2.96 1.13
N LEU A 651 3.32 1.71 1.50
CA LEU A 651 4.61 1.22 1.97
C LEU A 651 5.45 0.77 0.78
N LEU A 652 6.44 1.55 0.38
CA LEU A 652 7.27 1.27 -0.80
C LEU A 652 8.12 0.01 -0.67
N ASP A 653 8.32 -0.47 0.56
CA ASP A 653 9.16 -1.62 0.91
C ASP A 653 8.38 -2.79 1.54
N ASP A 654 7.05 -2.69 1.59
CA ASP A 654 6.17 -3.70 2.17
C ASP A 654 6.52 -4.03 3.64
N ASN A 655 7.00 -3.05 4.40
CA ASN A 655 7.53 -3.28 5.74
C ASN A 655 6.71 -2.61 6.85
N PHE A 656 6.27 -3.40 7.83
CA PHE A 656 5.59 -2.88 9.02
C PHE A 656 6.42 -1.83 9.79
N ALA A 657 7.76 -1.95 9.82
CA ALA A 657 8.62 -0.98 10.51
C ALA A 657 8.50 0.45 9.94
N SER A 658 8.22 0.57 8.65
CA SER A 658 7.99 1.84 7.97
C SER A 658 6.71 2.53 8.46
N ILE A 659 5.69 1.79 8.89
CA ILE A 659 4.50 2.33 9.55
C ILE A 659 4.89 3.00 10.87
N VAL A 660 5.71 2.32 11.69
CA VAL A 660 6.14 2.85 12.99
C VAL A 660 6.98 4.12 12.83
N ALA A 661 7.87 4.13 11.84
CA ALA A 661 8.64 5.33 11.49
C ALA A 661 7.75 6.50 11.02
N ALA A 662 6.68 6.19 10.28
CA ALA A 662 5.72 7.21 9.84
C ALA A 662 4.85 7.72 11.00
N VAL A 663 4.44 6.86 11.95
CA VAL A 663 3.76 7.29 13.19
C VAL A 663 4.65 8.24 14.01
N GLU A 664 5.96 7.94 14.12
CA GLU A 664 6.93 8.81 14.78
C GLU A 664 6.97 10.21 14.14
N GLU A 665 7.11 10.29 12.82
CA GLU A 665 7.11 11.55 12.07
C GLU A 665 5.77 12.30 12.20
N GLY A 666 4.63 11.60 12.18
CA GLY A 666 3.31 12.17 12.37
C GLY A 666 3.15 12.82 13.75
N ARG A 667 3.55 12.10 14.81
CA ARG A 667 3.55 12.61 16.19
C ARG A 667 4.48 13.80 16.37
N ASN A 668 5.67 13.76 15.77
CA ASN A 668 6.63 14.87 15.82
C ASN A 668 6.06 16.13 15.17
N VAL A 669 5.43 16.02 14.02
CA VAL A 669 4.82 17.17 13.35
C VAL A 669 3.62 17.71 14.12
N PHE A 670 2.77 16.85 14.66
CA PHE A 670 1.68 17.29 15.52
C PHE A 670 2.18 18.11 16.73
N GLN A 671 3.22 17.62 17.43
CA GLN A 671 3.81 18.35 18.55
C GLN A 671 4.42 19.68 18.13
N ASN A 672 5.10 19.73 16.98
CA ASN A 672 5.70 20.96 16.47
C ASN A 672 4.65 21.98 16.02
N LEU A 673 3.55 21.54 15.41
CA LEU A 673 2.43 22.39 15.08
C LEU A 673 1.79 22.99 16.34
N ARG A 674 1.65 22.21 17.42
CA ARG A 674 1.15 22.72 18.71
C ARG A 674 2.07 23.79 19.30
N LYS A 675 3.40 23.57 19.25
CA LYS A 675 4.40 24.56 19.70
C LYS A 675 4.30 25.84 18.88
N PHE A 676 4.21 25.72 17.56
CA PHE A 676 4.08 26.85 16.64
C PHE A 676 2.79 27.65 16.85
N LEU A 677 1.64 26.96 17.00
CA LEU A 677 0.36 27.57 17.35
C LEU A 677 0.45 28.36 18.66
N THR A 678 1.05 27.75 19.69
CA THR A 678 1.25 28.39 20.99
C THR A 678 2.12 29.64 20.84
N TYR A 679 3.21 29.54 20.08
CA TYR A 679 4.11 30.67 19.81
C TYR A 679 3.39 31.85 19.14
N ILE A 680 2.67 31.60 18.04
CA ILE A 680 1.92 32.64 17.32
C ILE A 680 0.83 33.26 18.19
N LEU A 681 0.04 32.45 18.89
CA LEU A 681 -1.04 32.99 19.71
C LEU A 681 -0.49 33.78 20.91
N THR A 682 0.69 33.39 21.42
CA THR A 682 1.36 34.12 22.50
C THR A 682 1.94 35.45 22.01
N SER A 683 2.42 35.55 20.77
CA SER A 683 2.93 36.83 20.22
C SER A 683 1.84 37.87 20.00
N ASN A 684 0.58 37.46 19.78
CA ASN A 684 -0.54 38.39 19.65
C ASN A 684 -0.83 39.17 20.95
N ILE A 685 -0.54 38.59 22.13
CA ILE A 685 -0.79 39.25 23.43
C ILE A 685 0.06 40.52 23.62
N PRO A 686 1.41 40.50 23.51
CA PRO A 686 2.23 41.70 23.60
C PRO A 686 2.00 42.67 22.43
N GLU A 687 1.34 42.25 21.35
CA GLU A 687 0.89 43.17 20.29
C GLU A 687 -0.39 43.91 20.70
N VAL A 688 -1.33 43.27 21.40
CA VAL A 688 -2.60 43.87 21.85
C VAL A 688 -2.49 44.71 23.11
N VAL A 689 -1.71 44.24 24.10
CA VAL A 689 -1.61 44.89 25.42
C VAL A 689 -1.16 46.37 25.36
N PRO A 690 -0.19 46.77 24.51
CA PRO A 690 0.19 48.17 24.35
C PRO A 690 -0.97 49.08 23.95
N TYR A 691 -1.88 48.61 23.08
CA TYR A 691 -3.06 49.36 22.67
C TYR A 691 -4.05 49.51 23.82
N LEU A 692 -4.28 48.43 24.59
CA LEU A 692 -5.14 48.47 25.76
C LEU A 692 -4.59 49.45 26.81
N ALA A 693 -3.27 49.43 27.03
CA ALA A 693 -2.60 50.35 27.96
C ALA A 693 -2.66 51.80 27.49
N PHE A 694 -2.44 52.07 26.19
CA PHE A 694 -2.61 53.40 25.59
C PHE A 694 -3.99 53.98 25.87
N VAL A 695 -5.05 53.18 25.66
CA VAL A 695 -6.43 53.65 25.87
C VAL A 695 -6.80 53.79 27.34
N LEU A 696 -6.47 52.81 28.18
CA LEU A 696 -6.90 52.79 29.58
C LEU A 696 -6.08 53.73 30.47
N LEU A 697 -4.78 53.84 30.22
CA LEU A 697 -3.85 54.61 31.05
C LEU A 697 -3.46 55.96 30.44
N ARG A 698 -3.89 56.25 29.19
CA ARG A 698 -3.52 57.46 28.44
C ARG A 698 -2.01 57.70 28.34
N ILE A 699 -1.24 56.62 28.29
CA ILE A 699 0.22 56.67 28.07
C ILE A 699 0.53 56.76 26.57
N PRO A 700 1.72 57.22 26.15
CA PRO A 700 2.14 57.16 24.75
C PRO A 700 2.07 55.72 24.21
N LEU A 701 1.70 55.55 22.93
CA LEU A 701 1.54 54.23 22.31
C LEU A 701 2.88 53.47 22.35
N PRO A 702 2.99 52.37 23.11
CA PRO A 702 4.28 51.69 23.29
C PRO A 702 4.72 50.88 22.07
N LEU A 703 3.76 50.43 21.25
CA LEU A 703 3.99 49.63 20.05
C LEU A 703 3.09 50.15 18.92
N THR A 704 3.69 50.55 17.81
CA THR A 704 2.97 51.01 16.62
C THR A 704 2.50 49.84 15.75
N VAL A 705 1.59 50.12 14.82
CA VAL A 705 1.12 49.14 13.81
C VAL A 705 2.23 48.78 12.81
N LEU A 706 3.25 49.64 12.69
CA LEU A 706 4.45 49.46 11.87
C LEU A 706 5.59 48.82 12.66
#